data_AF-A0A101HNN8-F1
#
_entry.id   AF-A0A101HNN8-F1
#
_cell.length_a   1.000
_cell.length_b   1.000
_cell.length_c   1.000
_cell.angle_alpha   90.00
_cell.angle_beta   90.00
_cell.angle_gamma   90.00
#
_symmetry.space_group_name_H-M   'P 1'
#
loop_
_entity.id
_entity.type
_entity.pdbx_description
1 polymer ?
#
loop_
_entity_poly.entity_id
_entity_poly.type
_entity_poly.pdbx_seq_one_letter_code
_entity_poly.pdbx_strand_id
1 'polypeptide(L)'
;NIRNEGSAFLEWCEISFAGASTGAGILKAGSGSLRVTNSIIRRVRGDGLRISSGYSFFESLNNLFMYNTNGVRIGINSSFFDQTSNFVSNEVDIHLDGGTISSNVRWGAGGDYSMTVTGDVTVGVGASLEIAPGTVLKFRQNNRILLYGELQARGEESRQIFFTDLRDDSVGGDANGDGNETLPENGGWRSINILNEGSAVLEWCTLAYGGRSDGATLLKSGASFLRISNSTIINSAGDGLRVAAGYSLFESSNNYFGHNSVGLRLGINSSFSDLTSRFEGNDLDIHLDGGTINTNVVWGANSDYSMVTNGDITIAAGATLELKAGTVIKMRQNNRILVYGHLEAKGREDAPINLTDFRNDLVGGDANGDGDETSPEIGWWRSISLLNEGSASFHYCVIGYLGASDRAGVIKNSTGAFSILHSTIHDVAGDGLRVDNAVGGTEVRYTTLSHNSGSGLYYKTDGVKTEALSIVSNAIGIRLLAGSSIEVDEVTYFDENSIAVQIEPGTVLGDVVWATPGYISILMNGSVTIAAGASLIVKPETVIKIAQNSMFAVDGKLIALGTEESPIFFTDLRDNTVGGEIPGAESPPEAGWWRSISIRNDGSAYFDWCRISYGGRTDGGTIVKSGRGALSVSNSVIANTSGDGLRIAAGYSSFEHFDNRYVSNTNGVRIGIGSSFVDQTTTFEGNAVDIHLDGGTVNGAVAWGSSSDYSMIVTGDVNIAAGALLSIHSGSVIKFRQNNRIIVYGVLEATGNENLPIYFTDLRDDSVGGDANRDGEETVPASGWWRSISILTDGKADFEMCVIRYAGYGDKAGVLKNSSGHVAMSHTLVEHIAGDGFRVDNAAGGVMVRESTFSHNSGAGINYRTDGVVIEGSFFESNDIGIRAVANSSLSIDERTHFAENNRDIHVDAGTISGEIVWRVPEHTTLFLSGSTSISRDARLEILAGTVVKVAQNTSITVDGELIAIGTEQSPVHITDLRDDSVGGDTNRDAEATAPDRGWWNSVNIRESGKAKLDWITIGYSQSGIIRSGSGSFTLTNSTIHNVTGDALKLLAGYLSLELSNNSFISNGTGVRLAVNVSFDDRLARFEENGTDVFVDGGMITSDVVFGLSSEYSFYVSGELTISKNAILEIKSGTVLKFAAYRGLRVSGSLKAAGTEFAPIVFTDWRDDSFGGDSNRDGDDSL
;
A
#
# COMPACT_ATOMS: atom_id res chain seq x y z
N ASN A 1 63.18 -9.64 -90.95
CA ASN A 1 63.81 -9.04 -89.76
C ASN A 1 63.71 -7.53 -89.90
N ILE A 2 62.83 -6.91 -89.11
CA ILE A 2 62.42 -5.51 -89.18
C ILE A 2 62.90 -4.86 -87.88
N ARG A 3 63.92 -3.99 -87.96
CA ARG A 3 64.61 -3.44 -86.79
C ARG A 3 64.59 -1.91 -86.72
N ASN A 4 64.83 -1.37 -85.53
CA ASN A 4 64.90 0.08 -85.27
C ASN A 4 63.61 0.79 -85.76
N GLU A 5 63.73 1.87 -86.53
CA GLU A 5 62.60 2.60 -87.15
C GLU A 5 62.03 1.90 -88.40
N GLY A 6 62.57 0.74 -88.78
CA GLY A 6 62.14 0.00 -89.95
C GLY A 6 60.67 -0.42 -89.89
N SER A 7 59.98 -0.27 -91.02
CA SER A 7 58.56 -0.64 -91.17
C SER A 7 58.35 -1.63 -92.32
N ALA A 8 57.33 -2.49 -92.23
CA ALA A 8 56.97 -3.41 -93.32
C ALA A 8 55.45 -3.54 -93.51
N PHE A 9 55.04 -3.69 -94.75
CA PHE A 9 53.68 -4.01 -95.17
C PHE A 9 53.70 -5.31 -95.99
N LEU A 10 53.04 -6.34 -95.49
CA LEU A 10 52.97 -7.68 -96.07
C LEU A 10 51.51 -8.04 -96.27
N GLU A 11 51.06 -8.06 -97.52
CA GLU A 11 49.69 -8.40 -97.87
C GLU A 11 49.69 -9.48 -98.95
N TRP A 12 48.85 -10.51 -98.82
CA TRP A 12 48.81 -11.67 -99.73
C TRP A 12 50.17 -12.36 -99.93
N CYS A 13 51.00 -12.38 -98.88
CA CYS A 13 52.34 -12.96 -98.91
C CYS A 13 52.34 -14.41 -98.39
N GLU A 14 53.21 -15.26 -98.92
CA GLU A 14 53.53 -16.56 -98.31
C GLU A 14 54.98 -16.55 -97.78
N ILE A 15 55.16 -16.82 -96.49
CA ILE A 15 56.47 -16.97 -95.84
C ILE A 15 56.59 -18.40 -95.34
N SER A 16 57.42 -19.18 -96.03
CA SER A 16 57.57 -20.63 -95.81
C SER A 16 59.02 -21.04 -95.58
N PHE A 17 59.26 -22.05 -94.72
CA PHE A 17 60.59 -22.63 -94.45
C PHE A 17 61.66 -21.60 -94.03
N ALA A 18 61.24 -20.49 -93.41
CA ALA A 18 62.11 -19.40 -92.97
C ALA A 18 62.65 -19.63 -91.54
N GLY A 19 63.51 -18.71 -91.06
CA GLY A 19 63.87 -18.59 -89.64
C GLY A 19 65.17 -19.26 -89.18
N ALA A 20 65.92 -19.95 -90.04
CA ALA A 20 67.12 -20.71 -89.64
C ALA A 20 68.19 -19.92 -88.84
N SER A 21 68.34 -18.61 -89.07
CA SER A 21 69.34 -17.76 -88.39
C SER A 21 68.78 -16.84 -87.31
N THR A 22 67.48 -16.57 -87.31
CA THR A 22 66.84 -15.59 -86.41
C THR A 22 65.80 -16.20 -85.47
N GLY A 23 65.44 -17.46 -85.69
CA GLY A 23 64.39 -18.16 -84.95
C GLY A 23 62.98 -17.69 -85.29
N ALA A 24 62.77 -16.88 -86.34
CA ALA A 24 61.44 -16.43 -86.73
C ALA A 24 61.28 -16.20 -88.25
N GLY A 25 60.07 -16.39 -88.77
CA GLY A 25 59.70 -16.08 -90.16
C GLY A 25 59.63 -14.56 -90.37
N ILE A 26 58.93 -13.87 -89.48
CA ILE A 26 58.91 -12.42 -89.36
C ILE A 26 59.41 -12.04 -87.98
N LEU A 27 60.59 -11.41 -87.88
CA LEU A 27 61.08 -10.83 -86.63
C LEU A 27 60.85 -9.31 -86.64
N LYS A 28 60.08 -8.80 -85.67
CA LYS A 28 59.86 -7.37 -85.41
C LYS A 28 60.55 -6.94 -84.10
N ALA A 29 61.50 -6.01 -84.21
CA ALA A 29 62.34 -5.53 -83.10
C ALA A 29 62.73 -4.04 -83.25
N GLY A 30 61.90 -3.10 -82.80
CA GLY A 30 62.16 -1.65 -82.86
C GLY A 30 60.86 -0.85 -82.98
N SER A 31 60.92 0.48 -83.07
CA SER A 31 59.75 1.38 -83.01
C SER A 31 58.92 1.50 -84.30
N GLY A 32 59.40 1.06 -85.47
CA GLY A 32 58.65 1.21 -86.73
C GLY A 32 57.36 0.36 -86.82
N SER A 33 56.59 0.53 -87.90
CA SER A 33 55.27 -0.08 -88.10
C SER A 33 55.33 -1.48 -88.73
N LEU A 34 54.41 -2.38 -88.41
CA LEU A 34 54.27 -3.68 -89.09
C LEU A 34 52.81 -3.97 -89.42
N ARG A 35 52.49 -4.14 -90.70
CA ARG A 35 51.17 -4.58 -91.13
C ARG A 35 51.28 -5.89 -91.91
N VAL A 36 50.58 -6.92 -91.46
CA VAL A 36 50.54 -8.26 -92.08
C VAL A 36 49.08 -8.64 -92.31
N THR A 37 48.63 -8.73 -93.55
CA THR A 37 47.22 -9.01 -93.86
C THR A 37 47.08 -10.10 -94.92
N ASN A 38 46.02 -10.92 -94.84
CA ASN A 38 45.68 -11.93 -95.85
C ASN A 38 46.85 -12.86 -96.26
N SER A 39 47.79 -13.14 -95.36
CA SER A 39 49.07 -13.80 -95.67
C SER A 39 49.20 -15.16 -95.00
N ILE A 40 50.02 -16.05 -95.57
CA ILE A 40 50.28 -17.41 -95.06
C ILE A 40 51.71 -17.47 -94.49
N ILE A 41 51.85 -17.87 -93.23
CA ILE A 41 53.15 -18.06 -92.58
C ILE A 41 53.22 -19.52 -92.12
N ARG A 42 54.08 -20.33 -92.75
CA ARG A 42 54.09 -21.77 -92.51
C ARG A 42 55.45 -22.44 -92.44
N ARG A 43 55.51 -23.55 -91.70
CA ARG A 43 56.70 -24.43 -91.61
C ARG A 43 57.97 -23.66 -91.22
N VAL A 44 57.84 -22.62 -90.40
CA VAL A 44 58.97 -21.89 -89.83
C VAL A 44 59.53 -22.72 -88.69
N ARG A 45 60.84 -22.99 -88.72
CA ARG A 45 61.56 -23.64 -87.61
C ARG A 45 61.82 -22.61 -86.50
N GLY A 46 60.77 -22.25 -85.77
CA GLY A 46 60.73 -21.17 -84.80
C GLY A 46 59.38 -20.44 -84.81
N ASP A 47 59.39 -19.15 -84.49
CA ASP A 47 58.18 -18.31 -84.41
C ASP A 47 57.74 -17.86 -85.81
N GLY A 48 56.49 -18.09 -86.22
CA GLY A 48 55.97 -17.56 -87.49
C GLY A 48 56.12 -16.04 -87.54
N LEU A 49 55.58 -15.35 -86.54
CA LEU A 49 55.81 -13.93 -86.26
C LEU A 49 56.33 -13.76 -84.84
N ARG A 50 57.50 -13.14 -84.67
CA ARG A 50 58.05 -12.73 -83.37
C ARG A 50 58.04 -11.22 -83.22
N ILE A 51 57.32 -10.71 -82.21
CA ILE A 51 57.32 -9.29 -81.83
C ILE A 51 58.10 -9.17 -80.52
N SER A 52 59.25 -8.50 -80.54
CA SER A 52 60.15 -8.43 -79.38
C SER A 52 60.19 -7.07 -78.68
N SER A 53 59.60 -6.03 -79.27
CA SER A 53 59.44 -4.70 -78.67
C SER A 53 58.22 -3.99 -79.26
N GLY A 54 57.74 -2.96 -78.57
CA GLY A 54 56.67 -2.08 -79.06
C GLY A 54 56.96 -1.44 -80.43
N TYR A 55 55.89 -1.04 -81.11
CA TYR A 55 55.85 -0.51 -82.48
C TYR A 55 54.97 0.76 -82.53
N SER A 56 55.13 1.60 -83.55
CA SER A 56 54.29 2.79 -83.77
C SER A 56 52.91 2.45 -84.32
N PHE A 57 52.80 1.36 -85.08
CA PHE A 57 51.54 0.82 -85.61
C PHE A 57 51.70 -0.68 -85.88
N PHE A 58 50.69 -1.47 -85.54
CA PHE A 58 50.63 -2.89 -85.88
C PHE A 58 49.22 -3.26 -86.33
N GLU A 59 49.14 -4.03 -87.40
CA GLU A 59 47.90 -4.65 -87.83
C GLU A 59 48.22 -6.07 -88.32
N SER A 60 47.50 -7.05 -87.78
CA SER A 60 47.52 -8.43 -88.24
C SER A 60 46.07 -8.84 -88.47
N LEU A 61 45.70 -9.21 -89.71
CA LEU A 61 44.33 -9.58 -90.08
C LEU A 61 44.30 -10.69 -91.14
N ASN A 62 43.41 -11.66 -90.96
CA ASN A 62 43.09 -12.71 -91.94
C ASN A 62 44.32 -13.53 -92.40
N ASN A 63 45.31 -13.70 -91.53
CA ASN A 63 46.48 -14.50 -91.83
C ASN A 63 46.24 -15.98 -91.49
N LEU A 64 47.05 -16.87 -92.07
CA LEU A 64 47.08 -18.28 -91.73
C LEU A 64 48.48 -18.63 -91.20
N PHE A 65 48.58 -18.90 -89.89
CA PHE A 65 49.80 -19.39 -89.26
C PHE A 65 49.71 -20.91 -89.11
N MET A 66 50.55 -21.68 -89.80
CA MET A 66 50.45 -23.15 -89.73
C MET A 66 51.78 -23.91 -89.70
N TYR A 67 51.83 -25.02 -88.94
CA TYR A 67 53.01 -25.88 -88.83
C TYR A 67 54.28 -25.14 -88.36
N ASN A 68 54.15 -24.12 -87.53
CA ASN A 68 55.29 -23.42 -86.91
C ASN A 68 55.51 -23.91 -85.48
N THR A 69 56.70 -23.68 -84.90
CA THR A 69 56.92 -23.93 -83.47
C THR A 69 55.99 -23.04 -82.64
N ASN A 70 56.01 -21.73 -82.88
CA ASN A 70 54.95 -20.84 -82.39
C ASN A 70 54.33 -20.13 -83.60
N GLY A 71 53.00 -20.00 -83.69
CA GLY A 71 52.37 -19.21 -84.74
C GLY A 71 52.79 -17.74 -84.64
N VAL A 72 52.50 -17.14 -83.48
CA VAL A 72 52.98 -15.82 -83.08
C VAL A 72 53.66 -15.92 -81.72
N ARG A 73 54.78 -15.23 -81.52
CA ARG A 73 55.40 -15.02 -80.21
C ARG A 73 55.50 -13.54 -79.88
N ILE A 74 54.98 -13.13 -78.73
CA ILE A 74 54.86 -11.73 -78.33
C ILE A 74 55.70 -11.51 -77.07
N GLY A 75 56.60 -10.55 -77.14
CA GLY A 75 57.37 -10.07 -76.00
C GLY A 75 56.48 -9.23 -75.08
N ILE A 76 56.70 -9.36 -73.77
CA ILE A 76 55.79 -8.88 -72.71
C ILE A 76 55.35 -7.40 -72.83
N ASN A 77 56.23 -6.49 -73.31
CA ASN A 77 55.93 -5.06 -73.50
C ASN A 77 55.42 -4.70 -74.91
N SER A 78 54.88 -5.66 -75.65
CA SER A 78 54.34 -5.45 -76.99
C SER A 78 52.85 -5.75 -77.00
N SER A 79 52.06 -4.84 -77.56
CA SER A 79 50.65 -5.13 -77.85
C SER A 79 50.56 -6.17 -78.98
N PHE A 80 49.46 -6.90 -79.01
CA PHE A 80 49.06 -7.74 -80.13
C PHE A 80 47.54 -7.82 -80.15
N PHE A 81 46.95 -7.53 -81.30
CA PHE A 81 45.51 -7.59 -81.48
C PHE A 81 45.20 -8.13 -82.87
N ASP A 82 44.63 -9.33 -82.92
CA ASP A 82 44.20 -10.01 -84.15
C ASP A 82 43.07 -10.98 -83.82
N GLN A 83 41.89 -10.75 -84.40
CA GLN A 83 40.71 -11.59 -84.16
C GLN A 83 40.22 -12.32 -85.40
N THR A 84 40.99 -12.27 -86.49
CA THR A 84 40.54 -12.80 -87.79
C THR A 84 41.53 -13.76 -88.43
N SER A 85 42.76 -13.86 -87.91
CA SER A 85 43.73 -14.86 -88.35
C SER A 85 43.41 -16.26 -87.80
N ASN A 86 43.76 -17.28 -88.57
CA ASN A 86 43.61 -18.68 -88.22
C ASN A 86 44.96 -19.32 -87.89
N PHE A 87 44.93 -20.26 -86.96
CA PHE A 87 46.10 -21.01 -86.53
C PHE A 87 45.85 -22.51 -86.74
N VAL A 88 46.79 -23.23 -87.37
CA VAL A 88 46.60 -24.64 -87.69
C VAL A 88 47.87 -25.43 -87.43
N SER A 89 47.80 -26.38 -86.48
CA SER A 89 48.89 -27.31 -86.19
C SER A 89 50.24 -26.62 -85.90
N ASN A 90 50.22 -25.48 -85.21
CA ASN A 90 51.43 -24.95 -84.56
C ASN A 90 51.65 -25.71 -83.24
N GLU A 91 52.86 -25.72 -82.68
CA GLU A 91 53.06 -26.29 -81.32
C GLU A 91 52.44 -25.37 -80.24
N VAL A 92 52.46 -24.05 -80.48
CA VAL A 92 51.71 -23.04 -79.72
C VAL A 92 51.19 -22.00 -80.70
N ASP A 93 49.89 -21.68 -80.66
CA ASP A 93 49.32 -20.72 -81.61
C ASP A 93 49.82 -19.30 -81.34
N ILE A 94 49.61 -18.80 -80.11
CA ILE A 94 50.14 -17.51 -79.67
C ILE A 94 50.91 -17.69 -78.37
N HIS A 95 52.22 -17.49 -78.39
CA HIS A 95 53.12 -17.59 -77.24
C HIS A 95 53.35 -16.22 -76.60
N LEU A 96 52.97 -16.06 -75.33
CA LEU A 96 53.24 -14.87 -74.52
C LEU A 96 54.46 -15.10 -73.63
N ASP A 97 55.48 -14.24 -73.79
CA ASP A 97 56.66 -14.23 -72.91
C ASP A 97 56.26 -13.70 -71.52
N GLY A 98 56.73 -14.36 -70.44
CA GLY A 98 56.62 -13.83 -69.07
C GLY A 98 57.56 -12.64 -68.82
N GLY A 99 57.25 -11.82 -67.82
CA GLY A 99 58.04 -10.65 -67.42
C GLY A 99 57.21 -9.49 -66.91
N THR A 100 57.82 -8.29 -66.86
CA THR A 100 57.16 -7.07 -66.39
C THR A 100 56.65 -6.21 -67.54
N ILE A 101 55.34 -5.95 -67.57
CA ILE A 101 54.68 -4.91 -68.37
C ILE A 101 54.95 -3.56 -67.68
N SER A 102 55.58 -2.64 -68.41
CA SER A 102 56.06 -1.33 -67.93
C SER A 102 55.45 -0.15 -68.68
N SER A 103 54.55 -0.43 -69.63
CA SER A 103 53.80 0.55 -70.43
C SER A 103 52.41 -0.01 -70.74
N ASN A 104 51.54 0.77 -71.37
CA ASN A 104 50.22 0.32 -71.78
C ASN A 104 50.35 -0.74 -72.89
N VAL A 105 49.80 -1.93 -72.64
CA VAL A 105 49.83 -3.09 -73.54
C VAL A 105 48.41 -3.59 -73.75
N ARG A 106 48.11 -4.00 -74.98
CA ARG A 106 46.81 -4.59 -75.35
C ARG A 106 47.01 -5.97 -75.94
N TRP A 107 46.29 -6.97 -75.43
CA TRP A 107 46.26 -8.34 -75.95
C TRP A 107 44.86 -8.69 -76.46
N GLY A 108 44.79 -9.29 -77.65
CA GLY A 108 43.55 -9.76 -78.23
C GLY A 108 43.75 -10.84 -79.28
N ALA A 109 43.00 -11.92 -79.14
CA ALA A 109 42.93 -13.05 -80.08
C ALA A 109 41.46 -13.36 -80.43
N GLY A 110 41.22 -14.15 -81.47
CA GLY A 110 39.92 -14.78 -81.72
C GLY A 110 39.66 -15.93 -80.74
N GLY A 111 38.39 -16.24 -80.44
CA GLY A 111 38.02 -17.22 -79.40
C GLY A 111 38.26 -18.69 -79.77
N ASP A 112 38.54 -18.99 -81.04
CA ASP A 112 38.82 -20.34 -81.53
C ASP A 112 40.22 -20.84 -81.16
N TYR A 113 41.09 -19.93 -80.71
CA TYR A 113 42.49 -20.20 -80.35
C TYR A 113 42.88 -19.47 -79.07
N SER A 114 43.99 -19.85 -78.46
CA SER A 114 44.43 -19.32 -77.17
C SER A 114 45.78 -18.60 -77.26
N MET A 115 45.96 -17.64 -76.34
CA MET A 115 47.26 -17.06 -76.04
C MET A 115 47.84 -17.74 -74.80
N THR A 116 48.94 -18.45 -74.97
CA THR A 116 49.58 -19.25 -73.92
C THR A 116 50.60 -18.43 -73.15
N VAL A 117 50.34 -18.22 -71.86
CA VAL A 117 51.21 -17.51 -70.92
C VAL A 117 52.25 -18.47 -70.34
N THR A 118 53.52 -18.27 -70.70
CA THR A 118 54.59 -19.23 -70.41
C THR A 118 55.50 -18.86 -69.23
N GLY A 119 55.35 -17.67 -68.66
CA GLY A 119 55.94 -17.30 -67.36
C GLY A 119 55.05 -16.31 -66.60
N ASP A 120 55.44 -15.96 -65.37
CA ASP A 120 54.73 -14.94 -64.58
C ASP A 120 54.66 -13.61 -65.33
N VAL A 121 53.48 -12.98 -65.33
CA VAL A 121 53.23 -11.65 -65.87
C VAL A 121 53.12 -10.67 -64.71
N THR A 122 53.88 -9.58 -64.73
CA THR A 122 53.76 -8.50 -63.75
C THR A 122 53.36 -7.21 -64.44
N VAL A 123 52.19 -6.64 -64.14
CA VAL A 123 51.82 -5.29 -64.55
C VAL A 123 52.38 -4.31 -63.53
N GLY A 124 53.42 -3.56 -63.91
CA GLY A 124 54.09 -2.60 -63.04
C GLY A 124 53.24 -1.37 -62.72
N VAL A 125 53.66 -0.60 -61.69
CA VAL A 125 52.99 0.64 -61.28
C VAL A 125 52.92 1.62 -62.46
N GLY A 126 51.74 2.18 -62.71
CA GLY A 126 51.48 3.13 -63.80
C GLY A 126 51.37 2.51 -65.21
N ALA A 127 51.52 1.20 -65.34
CA ALA A 127 51.28 0.48 -66.60
C ALA A 127 49.85 -0.10 -66.63
N SER A 128 49.32 -0.35 -67.82
CA SER A 128 48.04 -1.03 -68.02
C SER A 128 48.12 -2.22 -68.97
N LEU A 129 47.35 -3.26 -68.67
CA LEU A 129 47.10 -4.40 -69.55
C LEU A 129 45.61 -4.41 -69.93
N GLU A 130 45.31 -4.22 -71.21
CA GLU A 130 43.96 -4.36 -71.76
C GLU A 130 43.83 -5.73 -72.45
N ILE A 131 42.80 -6.49 -72.10
CA ILE A 131 42.43 -7.75 -72.77
C ILE A 131 41.13 -7.53 -73.54
N ALA A 132 41.16 -7.82 -74.84
CA ALA A 132 40.00 -7.60 -75.70
C ALA A 132 38.93 -8.69 -75.59
N PRO A 133 37.64 -8.40 -75.87
CA PRO A 133 36.55 -9.39 -75.87
C PRO A 133 36.81 -10.62 -76.74
N GLY A 134 36.42 -11.79 -76.24
CA GLY A 134 36.59 -13.09 -76.91
C GLY A 134 37.98 -13.71 -76.79
N THR A 135 38.91 -13.08 -76.06
CA THR A 135 40.28 -13.59 -75.89
C THR A 135 40.32 -14.74 -74.88
N VAL A 136 41.02 -15.83 -75.22
CA VAL A 136 41.30 -16.95 -74.32
C VAL A 136 42.77 -16.94 -73.91
N LEU A 137 43.04 -16.69 -72.63
CA LEU A 137 44.37 -16.79 -72.02
C LEU A 137 44.52 -18.13 -71.30
N LYS A 138 45.51 -18.92 -71.72
CA LYS A 138 45.84 -20.22 -71.12
C LYS A 138 47.16 -20.16 -70.39
N PHE A 139 47.18 -20.60 -69.14
CA PHE A 139 48.36 -20.49 -68.28
C PHE A 139 49.06 -21.84 -68.12
N ARG A 140 50.38 -21.86 -68.30
CA ARG A 140 51.18 -23.01 -67.86
C ARG A 140 51.15 -23.13 -66.34
N GLN A 141 51.36 -24.36 -65.88
CA GLN A 141 51.43 -24.67 -64.47
C GLN A 141 52.43 -23.76 -63.73
N ASN A 142 52.02 -23.25 -62.58
CA ASN A 142 52.75 -22.31 -61.72
C ASN A 142 52.84 -20.85 -62.20
N ASN A 143 52.20 -20.46 -63.30
CA ASN A 143 52.22 -19.06 -63.74
C ASN A 143 51.06 -18.25 -63.15
N ARG A 144 51.30 -16.97 -62.88
CA ARG A 144 50.30 -15.99 -62.42
C ARG A 144 50.37 -14.66 -63.16
N ILE A 145 49.34 -13.84 -62.94
CA ILE A 145 49.40 -12.39 -63.17
C ILE A 145 49.56 -11.68 -61.82
N LEU A 146 50.57 -10.84 -61.69
CA LEU A 146 50.77 -9.91 -60.58
C LEU A 146 50.42 -8.48 -61.04
N LEU A 147 49.49 -7.83 -60.38
CA LEU A 147 48.99 -6.50 -60.74
C LEU A 147 49.41 -5.47 -59.68
N TYR A 148 50.36 -4.62 -60.04
CA TYR A 148 50.69 -3.36 -59.34
C TYR A 148 50.19 -2.12 -60.10
N GLY A 149 49.87 -2.27 -61.40
CA GLY A 149 49.17 -1.30 -62.24
C GLY A 149 47.74 -1.72 -62.55
N GLU A 150 47.24 -1.45 -63.75
CA GLU A 150 45.84 -1.65 -64.11
C GLU A 150 45.62 -2.87 -65.05
N LEU A 151 44.61 -3.69 -64.77
CA LEU A 151 44.06 -4.69 -65.69
C LEU A 151 42.67 -4.26 -66.16
N GLN A 152 42.44 -4.20 -67.47
CA GLN A 152 41.13 -3.97 -68.08
C GLN A 152 40.76 -5.19 -68.94
N ALA A 153 39.91 -6.07 -68.41
CA ALA A 153 39.32 -7.17 -69.15
C ALA A 153 37.80 -6.98 -69.20
N ARG A 154 37.31 -6.44 -70.32
CA ARG A 154 35.90 -6.14 -70.55
C ARG A 154 35.41 -6.95 -71.73
N GLY A 155 34.90 -8.15 -71.44
CA GLY A 155 34.26 -9.00 -72.42
C GLY A 155 32.83 -8.56 -72.72
N GLU A 156 32.16 -9.37 -73.55
CA GLU A 156 30.74 -9.24 -73.87
C GLU A 156 30.06 -10.60 -73.63
N GLU A 157 28.74 -10.64 -73.43
CA GLU A 157 28.00 -11.89 -73.16
C GLU A 157 28.28 -12.99 -74.18
N SER A 158 28.30 -12.64 -75.48
CA SER A 158 28.60 -13.56 -76.58
C SER A 158 30.10 -13.76 -76.85
N ARG A 159 30.97 -12.97 -76.19
CA ARG A 159 32.42 -12.92 -76.42
C ARG A 159 33.15 -12.71 -75.10
N GLN A 160 32.99 -13.68 -74.20
CA GLN A 160 33.62 -13.66 -72.89
C GLN A 160 35.15 -13.72 -73.00
N ILE A 161 35.83 -13.21 -71.98
CA ILE A 161 37.29 -13.35 -71.82
C ILE A 161 37.57 -14.52 -70.90
N PHE A 162 38.43 -15.45 -71.30
CA PHE A 162 38.74 -16.65 -70.51
C PHE A 162 40.17 -16.58 -69.95
N PHE A 163 40.32 -16.89 -68.67
CA PHE A 163 41.59 -17.17 -68.00
C PHE A 163 41.52 -18.60 -67.46
N THR A 164 42.28 -19.52 -68.05
CA THR A 164 42.12 -20.95 -67.77
C THR A 164 43.43 -21.75 -67.82
N ASP A 165 43.36 -23.02 -67.42
CA ASP A 165 44.44 -24.00 -67.50
C ASP A 165 44.86 -24.23 -68.97
N LEU A 166 46.14 -24.51 -69.20
CA LEU A 166 46.65 -24.93 -70.50
C LEU A 166 45.85 -26.11 -71.10
N ARG A 167 45.41 -27.04 -70.25
CA ARG A 167 44.70 -28.28 -70.61
C ARG A 167 43.20 -28.10 -70.86
N ASP A 168 42.68 -26.88 -70.74
CA ASP A 168 41.22 -26.65 -70.87
C ASP A 168 40.79 -26.57 -72.34
N ASP A 169 40.55 -27.72 -72.97
CA ASP A 169 40.14 -27.81 -74.38
C ASP A 169 38.72 -27.30 -74.66
N SER A 170 37.94 -26.95 -73.62
CA SER A 170 36.59 -26.44 -73.80
C SER A 170 36.54 -25.05 -74.44
N VAL A 171 37.65 -24.29 -74.36
CA VAL A 171 37.79 -22.94 -74.90
C VAL A 171 39.18 -22.71 -75.52
N GLY A 172 39.25 -21.98 -76.65
CA GLY A 172 40.52 -21.58 -77.26
C GLY A 172 41.41 -22.71 -77.81
N GLY A 173 40.82 -23.87 -78.10
CA GLY A 173 41.49 -25.01 -78.75
C GLY A 173 42.47 -25.80 -77.88
N ASP A 174 43.00 -26.90 -78.40
CA ASP A 174 44.00 -27.76 -77.72
C ASP A 174 45.40 -27.11 -77.76
N ALA A 175 45.78 -26.47 -76.66
CA ALA A 175 46.99 -25.64 -76.58
C ALA A 175 48.25 -26.40 -76.15
N ASN A 176 48.09 -27.63 -75.66
CA ASN A 176 49.15 -28.56 -75.25
C ASN A 176 49.38 -29.67 -76.30
N GLY A 177 48.48 -29.83 -77.26
CA GLY A 177 48.63 -30.71 -78.42
C GLY A 177 48.48 -32.20 -78.10
N ASP A 178 47.85 -32.54 -76.97
CA ASP A 178 47.60 -33.92 -76.54
C ASP A 178 46.15 -34.36 -76.79
N GLY A 179 45.33 -33.50 -77.42
CA GLY A 179 43.89 -33.68 -77.52
C GLY A 179 43.24 -33.82 -76.14
N ASN A 180 42.15 -34.58 -76.04
CA ASN A 180 41.45 -34.73 -74.76
C ASN A 180 42.13 -35.71 -73.77
N GLU A 181 43.45 -35.96 -73.89
CA GLU A 181 44.18 -36.92 -73.03
C GLU A 181 44.33 -36.41 -71.60
N THR A 182 44.57 -35.11 -71.41
CA THR A 182 44.63 -34.49 -70.08
C THR A 182 43.45 -33.55 -69.87
N LEU A 183 42.88 -33.59 -68.66
CA LEU A 183 41.79 -32.69 -68.26
C LEU A 183 42.36 -31.50 -67.48
N PRO A 184 41.68 -30.33 -67.51
CA PRO A 184 42.04 -29.21 -66.66
C PRO A 184 41.96 -29.61 -65.18
N GLU A 185 42.88 -29.09 -64.37
CA GLU A 185 43.00 -29.41 -62.95
C GLU A 185 42.65 -28.16 -62.13
N ASN A 186 41.89 -28.31 -61.05
CA ASN A 186 41.72 -27.21 -60.09
C ASN A 186 43.11 -26.83 -59.55
N GLY A 187 43.53 -25.58 -59.71
CA GLY A 187 44.92 -25.17 -59.42
C GLY A 187 45.92 -25.48 -60.55
N GLY A 188 45.42 -25.62 -61.77
CA GLY A 188 46.22 -25.76 -63.00
C GLY A 188 47.16 -24.59 -63.24
N TRP A 189 46.81 -23.41 -62.75
CA TRP A 189 47.67 -22.22 -62.70
C TRP A 189 47.54 -21.52 -61.33
N ARG A 190 48.39 -20.51 -61.09
CA ARG A 190 48.48 -19.90 -59.77
C ARG A 190 47.30 -19.00 -59.47
N SER A 191 47.25 -17.79 -60.02
CA SER A 191 46.24 -16.79 -59.66
C SER A 191 46.38 -15.49 -60.46
N ILE A 192 45.40 -14.61 -60.31
CA ILE A 192 45.55 -13.17 -60.55
C ILE A 192 45.65 -12.48 -59.18
N ASN A 193 46.81 -11.90 -58.88
CA ASN A 193 47.09 -11.21 -57.62
C ASN A 193 47.10 -9.70 -57.83
N ILE A 194 46.07 -9.02 -57.34
CA ILE A 194 46.00 -7.55 -57.28
C ILE A 194 46.65 -7.11 -55.98
N LEU A 195 47.78 -6.41 -56.08
CA LEU A 195 48.65 -6.05 -54.96
C LEU A 195 48.87 -4.53 -54.89
N ASN A 196 49.07 -4.00 -53.68
CA ASN A 196 49.40 -2.58 -53.44
C ASN A 196 48.43 -1.59 -54.13
N GLU A 197 48.92 -0.84 -55.11
CA GLU A 197 48.19 0.17 -55.88
C GLU A 197 47.49 -0.39 -57.14
N GLY A 198 47.59 -1.70 -57.38
CA GLY A 198 47.00 -2.33 -58.56
C GLY A 198 45.47 -2.31 -58.57
N SER A 199 44.89 -2.18 -59.76
CA SER A 199 43.44 -2.18 -59.99
C SER A 199 43.05 -3.15 -61.10
N ALA A 200 41.80 -3.63 -61.06
CA ALA A 200 41.29 -4.51 -62.10
C ALA A 200 39.81 -4.26 -62.39
N VAL A 201 39.44 -4.33 -63.66
CA VAL A 201 38.06 -4.48 -64.11
C VAL A 201 37.93 -5.81 -64.86
N LEU A 202 37.04 -6.66 -64.36
CA LEU A 202 36.69 -7.95 -64.91
C LEU A 202 35.18 -7.95 -65.22
N GLU A 203 34.84 -7.82 -66.49
CA GLU A 203 33.45 -7.80 -66.95
C GLU A 203 33.26 -8.88 -68.01
N TRP A 204 32.24 -9.74 -67.89
CA TRP A 204 32.03 -10.90 -68.76
C TRP A 204 33.30 -11.76 -68.92
N CYS A 205 33.98 -12.00 -67.79
CA CYS A 205 35.18 -12.82 -67.71
C CYS A 205 34.87 -14.18 -67.08
N THR A 206 35.56 -15.23 -67.52
CA THR A 206 35.55 -16.54 -66.89
C THR A 206 36.96 -16.88 -66.42
N LEU A 207 37.14 -16.97 -65.09
CA LEU A 207 38.37 -17.38 -64.44
C LEU A 207 38.18 -18.81 -63.93
N ALA A 208 38.84 -19.78 -64.57
CA ALA A 208 38.66 -21.20 -64.29
C ALA A 208 39.97 -21.87 -63.88
N TYR A 209 39.90 -22.89 -63.03
CA TYR A 209 41.01 -23.81 -62.74
C TYR A 209 42.27 -23.14 -62.13
N GLY A 210 42.11 -21.99 -61.46
CA GLY A 210 43.20 -21.29 -60.76
C GLY A 210 43.35 -21.71 -59.29
N GLY A 211 44.15 -20.98 -58.53
CA GLY A 211 44.21 -21.06 -57.07
C GLY A 211 45.32 -21.90 -56.45
N ARG A 212 46.27 -22.43 -57.23
CA ARG A 212 47.23 -23.49 -56.78
C ARG A 212 47.93 -23.24 -55.44
N SER A 213 48.87 -22.28 -55.41
CA SER A 213 49.75 -22.05 -54.25
C SER A 213 49.53 -20.70 -53.57
N ASP A 214 48.74 -19.82 -54.19
CA ASP A 214 48.37 -18.52 -53.63
C ASP A 214 47.03 -18.59 -52.87
N GLY A 215 46.33 -19.73 -52.91
CA GLY A 215 45.14 -20.02 -52.13
C GLY A 215 43.85 -19.37 -52.64
N ALA A 216 43.91 -18.62 -53.76
CA ALA A 216 42.74 -18.05 -54.43
C ALA A 216 42.98 -17.90 -55.93
N THR A 217 41.94 -18.06 -56.78
CA THR A 217 42.04 -17.78 -58.22
C THR A 217 42.20 -16.28 -58.48
N LEU A 218 41.46 -15.45 -57.75
CA LEU A 218 41.59 -14.00 -57.73
C LEU A 218 41.88 -13.52 -56.31
N LEU A 219 43.06 -12.94 -56.09
CA LEU A 219 43.49 -12.44 -54.79
C LEU A 219 43.62 -10.92 -54.82
N LYS A 220 42.83 -10.23 -53.99
CA LYS A 220 42.92 -8.79 -53.78
C LYS A 220 43.57 -8.45 -52.45
N SER A 221 44.69 -7.74 -52.51
CA SER A 221 45.37 -7.13 -51.36
C SER A 221 45.87 -5.72 -51.72
N GLY A 222 45.75 -4.74 -50.83
CA GLY A 222 46.07 -3.32 -51.11
C GLY A 222 44.83 -2.44 -51.34
N ALA A 223 45.01 -1.14 -51.58
CA ALA A 223 43.97 -0.11 -51.38
C ALA A 223 43.20 0.31 -52.66
N SER A 224 43.70 -0.02 -53.85
CA SER A 224 43.10 0.40 -55.14
C SER A 224 41.93 -0.48 -55.58
N PHE A 225 41.08 0.00 -56.50
CA PHE A 225 39.77 -0.59 -56.81
C PHE A 225 39.81 -1.97 -57.53
N LEU A 226 38.78 -2.80 -57.31
CA LEU A 226 38.44 -4.01 -58.06
C LEU A 226 36.96 -3.92 -58.44
N ARG A 227 36.65 -4.06 -59.73
CA ARG A 227 35.29 -4.23 -60.21
C ARG A 227 35.16 -5.56 -60.92
N ILE A 228 34.18 -6.36 -60.49
CA ILE A 228 33.85 -7.63 -61.13
C ILE A 228 32.34 -7.68 -61.40
N SER A 229 31.96 -7.87 -62.67
CA SER A 229 30.54 -7.92 -63.04
C SER A 229 30.25 -8.92 -64.15
N ASN A 230 29.09 -9.58 -64.07
CA ASN A 230 28.66 -10.58 -65.05
C ASN A 230 29.72 -11.65 -65.35
N SER A 231 30.55 -11.98 -64.36
CA SER A 231 31.74 -12.84 -64.52
C SER A 231 31.60 -14.15 -63.75
N THR A 232 32.31 -15.17 -64.19
CA THR A 232 32.34 -16.51 -63.61
C THR A 232 33.71 -16.78 -62.99
N ILE A 233 33.73 -17.23 -61.73
CA ILE A 233 34.92 -17.81 -61.09
C ILE A 233 34.60 -19.24 -60.68
N ILE A 234 35.26 -20.21 -61.28
CA ILE A 234 34.86 -21.62 -61.18
C ILE A 234 36.05 -22.57 -61.05
N ASN A 235 35.86 -23.70 -60.35
CA ASN A 235 36.83 -24.79 -60.26
C ASN A 235 38.20 -24.35 -59.68
N SER A 236 38.21 -23.43 -58.72
CA SER A 236 39.43 -23.02 -58.01
C SER A 236 39.92 -24.14 -57.07
N ALA A 237 41.24 -24.28 -56.92
CA ALA A 237 41.83 -25.16 -55.88
C ALA A 237 41.72 -24.59 -54.46
N GLY A 238 41.33 -23.32 -54.32
CA GLY A 238 41.15 -22.63 -53.04
C GLY A 238 39.96 -21.68 -53.14
N ASP A 239 40.12 -20.45 -52.64
CA ASP A 239 39.07 -19.44 -52.75
C ASP A 239 38.85 -19.05 -54.24
N GLY A 240 37.62 -18.78 -54.66
CA GLY A 240 37.35 -18.18 -55.96
C GLY A 240 37.91 -16.75 -55.98
N LEU A 241 37.36 -15.90 -55.12
CA LEU A 241 37.85 -14.55 -54.83
C LEU A 241 38.22 -14.42 -53.35
N ARG A 242 39.44 -13.96 -53.06
CA ARG A 242 39.85 -13.54 -51.72
C ARG A 242 40.13 -12.04 -51.67
N VAL A 243 39.40 -11.32 -50.81
CA VAL A 243 39.62 -9.89 -50.52
C VAL A 243 40.22 -9.75 -49.13
N ALA A 244 41.52 -9.47 -49.03
CA ALA A 244 42.21 -9.30 -47.76
C ALA A 244 41.70 -8.09 -46.95
N ALA A 245 41.91 -8.10 -45.64
CA ALA A 245 41.43 -7.04 -44.73
C ALA A 245 42.05 -5.67 -45.01
N GLY A 246 41.29 -4.60 -44.74
CA GLY A 246 41.73 -3.20 -44.88
C GLY A 246 41.34 -2.55 -46.21
N TYR A 247 40.25 -3.03 -46.81
CA TYR A 247 39.85 -2.66 -48.17
C TYR A 247 38.39 -2.23 -48.24
N SER A 248 38.14 -0.97 -48.59
CA SER A 248 36.81 -0.35 -48.49
C SER A 248 36.04 -0.24 -49.80
N LEU A 249 36.54 -0.76 -50.94
CA LEU A 249 35.96 -0.40 -52.25
C LEU A 249 36.06 -1.47 -53.36
N PHE A 250 35.35 -2.61 -53.29
CA PHE A 250 35.12 -3.43 -54.50
C PHE A 250 33.67 -3.38 -54.93
N GLU A 251 33.47 -3.32 -56.25
CA GLU A 251 32.16 -3.43 -56.88
C GLU A 251 31.99 -4.87 -57.38
N SER A 252 30.92 -5.54 -56.94
CA SER A 252 30.51 -6.86 -57.40
C SER A 252 29.05 -6.83 -57.81
N SER A 253 28.71 -7.44 -58.95
CA SER A 253 27.32 -7.62 -59.39
C SER A 253 27.17 -8.75 -60.42
N ASN A 254 26.12 -9.56 -60.31
CA ASN A 254 25.73 -10.61 -61.26
C ASN A 254 26.84 -11.63 -61.55
N ASN A 255 27.68 -11.96 -60.58
CA ASN A 255 28.76 -12.93 -60.76
C ASN A 255 28.31 -14.35 -60.40
N TYR A 256 29.04 -15.35 -60.89
CA TYR A 256 28.86 -16.75 -60.51
C TYR A 256 30.13 -17.28 -59.88
N PHE A 257 30.02 -17.82 -58.67
CA PHE A 257 31.09 -18.49 -57.94
C PHE A 257 30.72 -19.95 -57.77
N GLY A 258 31.35 -20.85 -58.54
CA GLY A 258 30.97 -22.26 -58.58
C GLY A 258 32.12 -23.22 -58.30
N HIS A 259 31.87 -24.33 -57.58
CA HIS A 259 32.83 -25.42 -57.43
C HIS A 259 34.23 -24.98 -56.92
N ASN A 260 34.26 -24.04 -55.98
CA ASN A 260 35.47 -23.58 -55.31
C ASN A 260 35.52 -24.08 -53.85
N SER A 261 36.68 -24.09 -53.20
CA SER A 261 36.71 -24.37 -51.75
C SER A 261 35.97 -23.29 -50.95
N VAL A 262 36.15 -22.02 -51.33
CA VAL A 262 35.29 -20.93 -50.86
C VAL A 262 34.92 -20.09 -52.07
N GLY A 263 33.65 -19.76 -52.29
CA GLY A 263 33.26 -18.88 -53.39
C GLY A 263 33.90 -17.49 -53.25
N LEU A 264 33.62 -16.83 -52.13
CA LEU A 264 34.15 -15.52 -51.76
C LEU A 264 34.67 -15.51 -50.31
N ARG A 265 35.93 -15.16 -50.11
CA ARG A 265 36.52 -14.92 -48.79
C ARG A 265 36.78 -13.45 -48.55
N LEU A 266 36.20 -12.91 -47.46
CA LEU A 266 36.31 -11.50 -47.07
C LEU A 266 37.10 -11.36 -45.78
N GLY A 267 38.11 -10.48 -45.81
CA GLY A 267 38.76 -9.97 -44.61
C GLY A 267 37.79 -9.15 -43.76
N ILE A 268 37.95 -9.19 -42.44
CA ILE A 268 37.01 -8.57 -41.48
C ILE A 268 36.76 -7.07 -41.72
N ASN A 269 37.75 -6.33 -42.25
CA ASN A 269 37.65 -4.90 -42.58
C ASN A 269 37.37 -4.65 -44.08
N SER A 270 36.62 -5.54 -44.72
CA SER A 270 36.27 -5.43 -46.14
C SER A 270 34.77 -5.36 -46.32
N SER A 271 34.31 -4.35 -47.07
CA SER A 271 32.88 -4.17 -47.38
C SER A 271 32.49 -4.97 -48.61
N PHE A 272 31.33 -5.64 -48.57
CA PHE A 272 30.71 -6.37 -49.67
C PHE A 272 29.22 -6.07 -49.66
N SER A 273 28.66 -5.70 -50.81
CA SER A 273 27.23 -5.41 -50.93
C SER A 273 26.75 -5.82 -52.32
N ASP A 274 26.47 -7.11 -52.50
CA ASP A 274 25.98 -7.68 -53.74
C ASP A 274 24.89 -8.71 -53.47
N LEU A 275 23.66 -8.39 -53.90
CA LEU A 275 22.48 -9.24 -53.74
C LEU A 275 22.17 -10.04 -55.03
N THR A 276 23.02 -9.94 -56.04
CA THR A 276 22.75 -10.39 -57.41
C THR A 276 23.66 -11.53 -57.87
N SER A 277 24.80 -11.71 -57.21
CA SER A 277 25.67 -12.86 -57.48
C SER A 277 25.05 -14.17 -56.99
N ARG A 278 25.45 -15.28 -57.61
CA ARG A 278 25.03 -16.64 -57.26
C ARG A 278 26.22 -17.52 -56.90
N PHE A 279 26.02 -18.40 -55.94
CA PHE A 279 27.02 -19.34 -55.45
C PHE A 279 26.45 -20.76 -55.56
N GLU A 280 27.26 -21.73 -56.01
CA GLU A 280 26.79 -23.09 -56.21
C GLU A 280 27.94 -24.11 -56.11
N GLY A 281 27.73 -25.20 -55.37
CA GLY A 281 28.67 -26.31 -55.31
C GLY A 281 30.04 -25.96 -54.73
N ASN A 282 30.17 -24.84 -54.01
CA ASN A 282 31.36 -24.51 -53.22
C ASN A 282 31.33 -25.28 -51.88
N ASP A 283 32.49 -25.51 -51.23
CA ASP A 283 32.48 -26.06 -49.86
C ASP A 283 31.93 -25.03 -48.86
N LEU A 284 32.07 -23.73 -49.17
CA LEU A 284 31.45 -22.62 -48.47
C LEU A 284 31.24 -21.44 -49.43
N ASP A 285 30.05 -20.85 -49.45
CA ASP A 285 29.76 -19.77 -50.40
C ASP A 285 30.51 -18.47 -50.05
N ILE A 286 30.28 -17.95 -48.85
CA ILE A 286 30.96 -16.73 -48.37
C ILE A 286 31.60 -16.97 -47.00
N HIS A 287 32.92 -16.79 -46.92
CA HIS A 287 33.67 -16.85 -45.67
C HIS A 287 34.04 -15.44 -45.17
N LEU A 288 33.69 -15.14 -43.92
CA LEU A 288 34.11 -13.95 -43.18
C LEU A 288 35.28 -14.31 -42.26
N ASP A 289 36.46 -13.70 -42.49
CA ASP A 289 37.55 -13.77 -41.53
C ASP A 289 37.09 -13.17 -40.18
N GLY A 290 37.27 -13.89 -39.07
CA GLY A 290 37.01 -13.34 -37.72
C GLY A 290 38.04 -12.27 -37.34
N GLY A 291 37.72 -11.43 -36.36
CA GLY A 291 38.62 -10.41 -35.82
C GLY A 291 37.95 -9.08 -35.51
N THR A 292 38.74 -8.00 -35.57
CA THR A 292 38.27 -6.65 -35.21
C THR A 292 37.99 -5.79 -36.44
N ILE A 293 36.74 -5.34 -36.56
CA ILE A 293 36.30 -4.25 -37.43
C ILE A 293 36.75 -2.93 -36.79
N ASN A 294 37.68 -2.22 -37.42
CA ASN A 294 38.26 -0.96 -36.94
C ASN A 294 38.01 0.22 -37.90
N THR A 295 37.22 -0.02 -38.95
CA THR A 295 36.74 0.97 -39.93
C THR A 295 35.25 0.75 -40.18
N ASN A 296 34.61 1.64 -40.95
CA ASN A 296 33.22 1.43 -41.35
C ASN A 296 33.13 0.36 -42.44
N VAL A 297 32.34 -0.68 -42.19
CA VAL A 297 32.18 -1.85 -43.05
C VAL A 297 30.71 -2.08 -43.35
N VAL A 298 30.40 -2.42 -44.60
CA VAL A 298 29.06 -2.79 -45.05
C VAL A 298 29.06 -4.25 -45.53
N TRP A 299 28.16 -5.08 -45.03
CA TRP A 299 27.93 -6.44 -45.51
C TRP A 299 26.50 -6.63 -46.03
N GLY A 300 26.38 -7.16 -47.24
CA GLY A 300 25.13 -7.38 -47.95
C GLY A 300 25.24 -8.53 -48.93
N ALA A 301 24.51 -9.60 -48.68
CA ALA A 301 24.44 -10.82 -49.50
C ALA A 301 22.97 -11.21 -49.71
N ASN A 302 22.66 -11.90 -50.82
CA ASN A 302 21.32 -12.44 -51.05
C ASN A 302 20.96 -13.48 -49.97
N SER A 303 19.67 -13.57 -49.63
CA SER A 303 19.15 -14.50 -48.62
C SER A 303 19.24 -15.99 -48.97
N ASP A 304 19.52 -16.31 -50.23
CA ASP A 304 19.65 -17.69 -50.71
C ASP A 304 20.94 -18.37 -50.20
N TYR A 305 21.93 -17.60 -49.75
CA TYR A 305 23.21 -18.09 -49.23
C TYR A 305 23.64 -17.30 -47.99
N SER A 306 24.68 -17.77 -47.31
CA SER A 306 25.09 -17.22 -46.01
C SER A 306 26.55 -16.76 -45.99
N MET A 307 26.80 -15.74 -45.17
CA MET A 307 28.13 -15.29 -44.79
C MET A 307 28.53 -15.98 -43.48
N VAL A 308 29.56 -16.82 -43.52
CA VAL A 308 29.94 -17.67 -42.37
C VAL A 308 31.26 -17.23 -41.77
N THR A 309 31.29 -17.06 -40.44
CA THR A 309 32.53 -16.71 -39.72
C THR A 309 33.03 -17.82 -38.80
N ASN A 310 34.37 -17.98 -38.78
CA ASN A 310 35.07 -18.96 -37.94
C ASN A 310 35.68 -18.35 -36.67
N GLY A 311 35.49 -17.05 -36.40
CA GLY A 311 35.94 -16.43 -35.15
C GLY A 311 35.00 -15.35 -34.66
N ASP A 312 35.33 -14.77 -33.50
CA ASP A 312 34.61 -13.62 -32.95
C ASP A 312 34.66 -12.42 -33.90
N ILE A 313 33.56 -11.67 -33.98
CA ILE A 313 33.50 -10.37 -34.64
C ILE A 313 33.53 -9.30 -33.55
N THR A 314 34.49 -8.38 -33.62
CA THR A 314 34.57 -7.24 -32.69
C THR A 314 34.47 -5.93 -33.44
N ILE A 315 33.45 -5.13 -33.19
CA ILE A 315 33.31 -3.77 -33.73
C ILE A 315 33.99 -2.82 -32.74
N ALA A 316 35.14 -2.27 -33.12
CA ALA A 316 35.91 -1.36 -32.28
C ALA A 316 35.19 -0.01 -32.09
N ALA A 317 35.58 0.74 -31.05
CA ALA A 317 35.07 2.08 -30.82
C ALA A 317 35.33 2.99 -32.05
N GLY A 318 34.33 3.77 -32.44
CA GLY A 318 34.38 4.64 -33.62
C GLY A 318 34.17 3.93 -34.98
N ALA A 319 34.10 2.59 -35.00
CA ALA A 319 33.80 1.81 -36.20
C ALA A 319 32.30 1.45 -36.27
N THR A 320 31.80 1.23 -37.49
CA THR A 320 30.43 0.79 -37.76
C THR A 320 30.42 -0.47 -38.59
N LEU A 321 29.61 -1.46 -38.22
CA LEU A 321 29.19 -2.54 -39.11
C LEU A 321 27.75 -2.30 -39.54
N GLU A 322 27.51 -2.14 -40.84
CA GLU A 322 26.19 -2.06 -41.44
C GLU A 322 25.84 -3.38 -42.13
N LEU A 323 24.72 -3.99 -41.77
CA LEU A 323 24.15 -5.16 -42.42
C LEU A 323 22.97 -4.75 -43.30
N LYS A 324 23.00 -5.14 -44.58
CA LYS A 324 21.91 -4.88 -45.54
C LYS A 324 20.80 -5.92 -45.42
N ALA A 325 19.57 -5.52 -45.72
CA ALA A 325 18.40 -6.40 -45.74
C ALA A 325 18.60 -7.67 -46.58
N GLY A 326 18.07 -8.80 -46.09
CA GLY A 326 18.22 -10.13 -46.68
C GLY A 326 19.50 -10.88 -46.28
N THR A 327 20.47 -10.20 -45.66
CA THR A 327 21.76 -10.82 -45.30
C THR A 327 21.56 -11.89 -44.23
N VAL A 328 22.13 -13.08 -44.47
CA VAL A 328 22.21 -14.17 -43.50
C VAL A 328 23.66 -14.33 -43.03
N ILE A 329 23.90 -14.14 -41.73
CA ILE A 329 25.19 -14.43 -41.08
C ILE A 329 25.03 -15.69 -40.25
N LYS A 330 25.86 -16.69 -40.52
CA LYS A 330 25.91 -17.91 -39.71
C LYS A 330 27.18 -17.97 -38.86
N MET A 331 26.99 -18.28 -37.58
CA MET A 331 28.06 -18.30 -36.58
C MET A 331 28.46 -19.75 -36.27
N ARG A 332 29.76 -20.04 -36.33
CA ARG A 332 30.29 -21.31 -35.81
C ARG A 332 30.22 -21.36 -34.28
N GLN A 333 30.30 -22.58 -33.77
CA GLN A 333 30.14 -22.89 -32.35
C GLN A 333 31.03 -22.00 -31.48
N ASN A 334 30.46 -21.47 -30.39
CA ASN A 334 31.11 -20.62 -29.38
C ASN A 334 31.63 -19.23 -29.84
N ASN A 335 31.38 -18.81 -31.09
CA ASN A 335 31.73 -17.45 -31.53
C ASN A 335 30.71 -16.41 -31.05
N ARG A 336 31.10 -15.14 -31.01
CA ARG A 336 30.23 -14.00 -30.62
C ARG A 336 30.47 -12.74 -31.44
N ILE A 337 29.56 -11.78 -31.26
CA ILE A 337 29.70 -10.40 -31.74
C ILE A 337 29.90 -9.47 -30.53
N LEU A 338 31.01 -8.75 -30.49
CA LEU A 338 31.33 -7.73 -29.49
C LEU A 338 31.20 -6.34 -30.11
N VAL A 339 30.43 -5.45 -29.50
CA VAL A 339 30.14 -4.12 -30.05
C VAL A 339 30.64 -3.05 -29.08
N TYR A 340 31.78 -2.45 -29.40
CA TYR A 340 32.30 -1.22 -28.77
C TYR A 340 32.01 0.04 -29.58
N GLY A 341 31.73 -0.11 -30.88
CA GLY A 341 31.33 0.95 -31.82
C GLY A 341 29.82 0.95 -32.09
N HIS A 342 29.43 0.85 -33.37
CA HIS A 342 28.02 0.80 -33.78
C HIS A 342 27.71 -0.43 -34.65
N LEU A 343 26.62 -1.12 -34.35
CA LEU A 343 26.05 -2.18 -35.21
C LEU A 343 24.69 -1.72 -35.76
N GLU A 344 24.62 -1.53 -37.06
CA GLU A 344 23.40 -1.14 -37.77
C GLU A 344 22.89 -2.32 -38.60
N ALA A 345 21.73 -2.87 -38.25
CA ALA A 345 21.09 -3.96 -38.96
C ALA A 345 19.65 -3.57 -39.33
N LYS A 346 19.47 -3.11 -40.58
CA LYS A 346 18.20 -2.63 -41.12
C LYS A 346 17.67 -3.56 -42.20
N GLY A 347 16.94 -4.58 -41.77
CA GLY A 347 16.17 -5.49 -42.61
C GLY A 347 14.88 -4.88 -43.14
N ARG A 348 14.10 -5.71 -43.84
CA ARG A 348 12.72 -5.44 -44.23
C ARG A 348 11.86 -6.66 -43.95
N GLU A 349 10.55 -6.49 -43.88
CA GLU A 349 9.60 -7.59 -43.69
C GLU A 349 9.75 -8.71 -44.74
N ASP A 350 9.95 -8.33 -46.00
CA ASP A 350 10.15 -9.25 -47.12
C ASP A 350 11.59 -9.79 -47.24
N ALA A 351 12.53 -9.22 -46.49
CA ALA A 351 13.96 -9.55 -46.54
C ALA A 351 14.61 -9.30 -45.18
N PRO A 352 14.29 -10.12 -44.16
CA PRO A 352 14.84 -9.95 -42.83
C PRO A 352 16.35 -10.24 -42.81
N ILE A 353 17.06 -9.65 -41.85
CA ILE A 353 18.46 -9.99 -41.57
C ILE A 353 18.46 -11.17 -40.58
N ASN A 354 19.18 -12.24 -40.89
CA ASN A 354 19.25 -13.43 -40.04
C ASN A 354 20.64 -13.58 -39.41
N LEU A 355 20.70 -13.72 -38.09
CA LEU A 355 21.91 -14.05 -37.33
C LEU A 355 21.68 -15.39 -36.62
N THR A 356 22.31 -16.47 -37.09
CA THR A 356 21.90 -17.83 -36.72
C THR A 356 23.07 -18.82 -36.62
N ASP A 357 22.75 -20.04 -36.18
CA ASP A 357 23.60 -21.23 -36.20
C ASP A 357 24.13 -21.56 -37.62
N PHE A 358 25.37 -22.05 -37.69
CA PHE A 358 26.03 -22.58 -38.89
C PHE A 358 25.23 -23.71 -39.58
N ARG A 359 24.48 -24.48 -38.81
CA ARG A 359 23.67 -25.63 -39.26
C ARG A 359 22.22 -25.28 -39.62
N ASN A 360 21.87 -23.99 -39.66
CA ASN A 360 20.48 -23.61 -39.89
C ASN A 360 20.14 -23.55 -41.38
N ASP A 361 19.58 -24.61 -41.94
CA ASP A 361 19.29 -24.67 -43.39
C ASP A 361 17.95 -24.05 -43.79
N LEU A 362 17.18 -23.57 -42.81
CA LEU A 362 15.94 -22.83 -43.06
C LEU A 362 16.18 -21.46 -43.69
N VAL A 363 17.40 -20.90 -43.56
CA VAL A 363 17.79 -19.59 -44.09
C VAL A 363 19.25 -19.58 -44.58
N GLY A 364 19.51 -18.95 -45.73
CA GLY A 364 20.89 -18.76 -46.22
C GLY A 364 21.60 -20.03 -46.69
N GLY A 365 20.86 -21.03 -47.17
CA GLY A 365 21.37 -22.28 -47.76
C GLY A 365 22.02 -23.25 -46.77
N ASP A 366 22.41 -24.44 -47.25
CA ASP A 366 23.13 -25.47 -46.48
C ASP A 366 24.63 -25.14 -46.43
N ALA A 367 25.04 -24.48 -45.33
CA ALA A 367 26.40 -23.94 -45.21
C ALA A 367 27.42 -24.96 -44.70
N ASN A 368 26.94 -26.04 -44.10
CA ASN A 368 27.71 -27.18 -43.57
C ASN A 368 27.80 -28.34 -44.56
N GLY A 369 26.99 -28.35 -45.60
CA GLY A 369 27.00 -29.33 -46.68
C GLY A 369 26.50 -30.71 -46.25
N ASP A 370 25.71 -30.78 -45.18
CA ASP A 370 25.17 -32.05 -44.66
C ASP A 370 23.69 -32.28 -45.00
N GLY A 371 23.08 -31.41 -45.80
CA GLY A 371 21.65 -31.43 -46.08
C GLY A 371 20.85 -31.23 -44.79
N ASP A 372 19.75 -31.96 -44.63
CA ASP A 372 18.93 -31.87 -43.40
C ASP A 372 19.44 -32.80 -42.28
N GLU A 373 20.69 -33.27 -42.32
CA GLU A 373 21.23 -34.24 -41.33
C GLU A 373 21.36 -33.62 -39.93
N THR A 374 21.74 -32.34 -39.84
CA THR A 374 21.79 -31.62 -38.57
C THR A 374 20.74 -30.52 -38.52
N SER A 375 20.34 -30.15 -37.30
CA SER A 375 19.41 -29.04 -37.06
C SER A 375 20.11 -27.99 -36.19
N PRO A 376 19.69 -26.71 -36.27
CA PRO A 376 20.23 -25.68 -35.39
C PRO A 376 19.98 -26.05 -33.92
N GLU A 377 20.96 -25.82 -33.04
CA GLU A 377 20.81 -26.11 -31.61
C GLU A 377 20.88 -24.84 -30.75
N ILE A 378 20.01 -24.80 -29.74
CA ILE A 378 19.93 -23.74 -28.75
C ILE A 378 21.28 -23.60 -28.04
N GLY A 379 21.82 -22.37 -28.00
CA GLY A 379 23.11 -22.12 -27.36
C GLY A 379 24.33 -22.56 -28.18
N TRP A 380 24.22 -22.68 -29.50
CA TRP A 380 25.35 -23.01 -30.38
C TRP A 380 26.46 -21.96 -30.36
N TRP A 381 26.07 -20.69 -30.48
CA TRP A 381 26.97 -19.55 -30.43
C TRP A 381 26.68 -18.69 -29.21
N ARG A 382 27.58 -17.76 -28.90
CA ARG A 382 27.66 -17.13 -27.59
C ARG A 382 26.64 -16.03 -27.39
N SER A 383 26.89 -14.86 -27.95
CA SER A 383 26.05 -13.67 -27.72
C SER A 383 26.36 -12.54 -28.69
N ILE A 384 25.48 -11.54 -28.73
CA ILE A 384 25.77 -10.19 -29.20
C ILE A 384 25.88 -9.29 -27.97
N SER A 385 27.08 -8.80 -27.66
CA SER A 385 27.34 -8.01 -26.45
C SER A 385 27.76 -6.58 -26.77
N LEU A 386 26.97 -5.62 -26.32
CA LEU A 386 27.30 -4.19 -26.38
C LEU A 386 28.08 -3.80 -25.12
N LEU A 387 29.25 -3.19 -25.30
CA LEU A 387 30.22 -2.89 -24.25
C LEU A 387 30.65 -1.41 -24.31
N ASN A 388 30.99 -0.82 -23.17
CA ASN A 388 31.41 0.57 -23.04
C ASN A 388 30.41 1.55 -23.68
N GLU A 389 30.77 2.25 -24.74
CA GLU A 389 29.91 3.20 -25.46
C GLU A 389 29.18 2.56 -26.66
N GLY A 390 29.31 1.24 -26.83
CA GLY A 390 28.74 0.50 -27.96
C GLY A 390 27.24 0.69 -28.11
N SER A 391 26.78 0.81 -29.36
CA SER A 391 25.36 1.03 -29.71
C SER A 391 24.92 0.06 -30.81
N ALA A 392 23.61 -0.24 -30.87
CA ALA A 392 23.06 -1.07 -31.92
C ALA A 392 21.62 -0.69 -32.30
N SER A 393 21.29 -0.88 -33.57
CA SER A 393 19.96 -0.68 -34.15
C SER A 393 19.58 -1.92 -34.94
N PHE A 394 18.56 -2.64 -34.49
CA PHE A 394 18.00 -3.82 -35.14
C PHE A 394 16.59 -3.51 -35.63
N HIS A 395 16.33 -3.71 -36.92
CA HIS A 395 15.01 -3.57 -37.53
C HIS A 395 14.77 -4.73 -38.49
N TYR A 396 13.66 -5.47 -38.37
CA TYR A 396 13.39 -6.68 -39.15
C TYR A 396 14.56 -7.67 -39.14
N CYS A 397 15.04 -7.99 -37.93
CA CYS A 397 16.11 -8.94 -37.70
C CYS A 397 15.56 -10.21 -37.03
N VAL A 398 16.10 -11.38 -37.37
CA VAL A 398 15.84 -12.66 -36.72
C VAL A 398 17.15 -13.17 -36.13
N ILE A 399 17.20 -13.29 -34.81
CA ILE A 399 18.42 -13.60 -34.05
C ILE A 399 18.15 -14.85 -33.21
N GLY A 400 18.83 -15.95 -33.51
CA GLY A 400 18.48 -17.25 -32.96
C GLY A 400 19.64 -18.16 -32.58
N TYR A 401 19.36 -19.16 -31.75
CA TYR A 401 20.26 -20.28 -31.40
C TYR A 401 21.56 -19.88 -30.68
N LEU A 402 21.48 -18.83 -29.86
CA LEU A 402 22.59 -18.25 -29.10
C LEU A 402 22.47 -18.50 -27.59
N GLY A 403 23.42 -18.01 -26.79
CA GLY A 403 23.37 -18.03 -25.32
C GLY A 403 24.37 -18.98 -24.63
N ALA A 404 25.20 -19.71 -25.38
CA ALA A 404 26.07 -20.81 -24.91
C ALA A 404 26.61 -20.68 -23.47
N SER A 405 27.63 -19.83 -23.26
CA SER A 405 28.27 -19.61 -21.96
C SER A 405 27.90 -18.28 -21.31
N ASP A 406 27.35 -17.34 -22.08
CA ASP A 406 26.97 -16.00 -21.59
C ASP A 406 25.58 -16.00 -20.92
N ARG A 407 24.81 -17.07 -21.13
CA ARG A 407 23.45 -17.27 -20.62
C ARG A 407 22.48 -16.14 -21.00
N ALA A 408 22.74 -15.50 -22.13
CA ALA A 408 21.86 -14.53 -22.74
C ALA A 408 22.21 -14.35 -24.23
N GLY A 409 21.22 -13.97 -25.04
CA GLY A 409 21.40 -13.79 -26.46
C GLY A 409 22.00 -12.43 -26.80
N VAL A 410 21.20 -11.38 -26.63
CA VAL A 410 21.64 -9.99 -26.79
C VAL A 410 21.86 -9.37 -25.41
N ILE A 411 23.04 -8.81 -25.17
CA ILE A 411 23.44 -8.22 -23.89
C ILE A 411 23.77 -6.74 -24.08
N LYS A 412 22.96 -5.85 -23.49
CA LYS A 412 23.25 -4.42 -23.42
C LYS A 412 23.90 -4.08 -22.08
N ASN A 413 25.24 -4.01 -22.06
CA ASN A 413 26.04 -3.56 -20.91
C ASN A 413 26.81 -2.27 -21.22
N SER A 414 26.31 -1.48 -22.18
CA SER A 414 26.91 -0.24 -22.66
C SER A 414 26.09 0.99 -22.28
N THR A 415 26.68 2.17 -22.40
CA THR A 415 26.02 3.48 -22.30
C THR A 415 25.50 4.02 -23.64
N GLY A 416 25.78 3.31 -24.75
CA GLY A 416 25.29 3.67 -26.07
C GLY A 416 23.80 3.32 -26.25
N ALA A 417 23.16 3.97 -27.23
CA ALA A 417 21.76 3.72 -27.56
C ALA A 417 21.55 2.29 -28.10
N PHE A 418 20.40 1.70 -27.76
CA PHE A 418 19.96 0.40 -28.28
C PHE A 418 18.50 0.48 -28.71
N SER A 419 18.22 0.04 -29.94
CA SER A 419 16.85 -0.13 -30.43
C SER A 419 16.69 -1.47 -31.13
N ILE A 420 15.63 -2.21 -30.80
CA ILE A 420 15.18 -3.39 -31.54
C ILE A 420 13.70 -3.22 -31.87
N LEU A 421 13.39 -3.25 -33.17
CA LEU A 421 12.08 -2.94 -33.73
C LEU A 421 11.69 -4.05 -34.73
N HIS A 422 10.43 -4.50 -34.74
CA HIS A 422 9.93 -5.49 -35.72
C HIS A 422 10.83 -6.73 -35.89
N SER A 423 11.46 -7.18 -34.82
CA SER A 423 12.51 -8.21 -34.86
C SER A 423 12.13 -9.40 -33.98
N THR A 424 12.88 -10.50 -34.10
CA THR A 424 12.69 -11.70 -33.30
C THR A 424 14.02 -12.09 -32.65
N ILE A 425 13.98 -12.35 -31.33
CA ILE A 425 15.03 -13.08 -30.62
C ILE A 425 14.43 -14.40 -30.15
N HIS A 426 15.01 -15.52 -30.56
CA HIS A 426 14.46 -16.83 -30.25
C HIS A 426 15.50 -17.91 -29.93
N ASP A 427 15.05 -19.01 -29.32
CA ASP A 427 15.85 -20.23 -29.12
C ASP A 427 17.18 -19.95 -28.39
N VAL A 428 17.12 -19.12 -27.34
CA VAL A 428 18.30 -18.73 -26.54
C VAL A 428 18.49 -19.64 -25.33
N ALA A 429 19.73 -20.12 -25.14
CA ALA A 429 20.19 -20.73 -23.91
C ALA A 429 20.39 -19.66 -22.81
N GLY A 430 19.30 -19.18 -22.22
CA GLY A 430 19.30 -18.16 -21.16
C GLY A 430 18.32 -17.03 -21.47
N ASP A 431 18.66 -15.80 -21.11
CA ASP A 431 17.78 -14.64 -21.37
C ASP A 431 17.85 -14.21 -22.85
N GLY A 432 16.72 -13.99 -23.52
CA GLY A 432 16.67 -13.52 -24.91
C GLY A 432 17.42 -12.19 -25.07
N LEU A 433 16.90 -11.14 -24.43
CA LEU A 433 17.52 -9.82 -24.32
C LEU A 433 17.80 -9.47 -22.86
N ARG A 434 19.07 -9.26 -22.51
CA ARG A 434 19.51 -8.78 -21.18
C ARG A 434 20.01 -7.34 -21.24
N VAL A 435 19.38 -6.44 -20.51
CA VAL A 435 19.77 -5.03 -20.38
C VAL A 435 20.36 -4.80 -18.99
N ASP A 436 21.68 -4.88 -18.91
CA ASP A 436 22.44 -4.59 -17.69
C ASP A 436 22.60 -3.07 -17.46
N ASN A 437 22.50 -2.26 -18.53
CA ASN A 437 22.59 -0.80 -18.47
C ASN A 437 21.72 -0.12 -19.55
N ALA A 438 20.64 0.56 -19.13
CA ALA A 438 19.71 1.26 -20.02
C ALA A 438 20.16 2.69 -20.40
N VAL A 439 21.29 3.19 -19.88
CA VAL A 439 21.84 4.51 -20.23
C VAL A 439 22.03 4.62 -21.75
N GLY A 440 21.77 5.81 -22.29
CA GLY A 440 21.79 6.10 -23.72
C GLY A 440 20.46 5.85 -24.42
N GLY A 441 19.47 5.27 -23.72
CA GLY A 441 18.16 4.91 -24.26
C GLY A 441 18.13 3.46 -24.74
N THR A 442 17.10 2.73 -24.32
CA THR A 442 16.85 1.34 -24.71
C THR A 442 15.40 1.21 -25.14
N GLU A 443 15.17 0.79 -26.38
CA GLU A 443 13.86 0.67 -26.98
C GLU A 443 13.65 -0.74 -27.55
N VAL A 444 12.57 -1.39 -27.14
CA VAL A 444 12.17 -2.72 -27.59
C VAL A 444 10.71 -2.60 -28.03
N ARG A 445 10.43 -2.63 -29.33
CA ARG A 445 9.05 -2.47 -29.83
C ARG A 445 8.71 -3.47 -30.93
N TYR A 446 7.45 -3.90 -30.99
CA TYR A 446 6.96 -4.79 -32.04
C TYR A 446 7.85 -6.03 -32.23
N THR A 447 8.46 -6.50 -31.13
CA THR A 447 9.53 -7.50 -31.16
C THR A 447 9.03 -8.78 -30.51
N THR A 448 9.36 -9.90 -31.14
CA THR A 448 9.07 -11.24 -30.63
C THR A 448 10.25 -11.76 -29.82
N LEU A 449 9.99 -12.18 -28.58
CA LEU A 449 10.97 -12.79 -27.69
C LEU A 449 10.45 -14.18 -27.32
N SER A 450 11.02 -15.24 -27.93
CA SER A 450 10.42 -16.57 -27.80
C SER A 450 11.37 -17.73 -27.57
N HIS A 451 10.86 -18.82 -26.98
CA HIS A 451 11.61 -20.08 -26.77
C HIS A 451 12.95 -19.91 -26.03
N ASN A 452 13.02 -18.95 -25.10
CA ASN A 452 14.24 -18.71 -24.32
C ASN A 452 14.17 -19.48 -22.99
N SER A 453 15.23 -20.22 -22.65
CA SER A 453 15.26 -21.01 -21.40
C SER A 453 15.37 -20.15 -20.12
N GLY A 454 15.64 -18.84 -20.27
CA GLY A 454 15.57 -17.83 -19.22
C GLY A 454 14.42 -16.84 -19.45
N SER A 455 14.72 -15.55 -19.32
CA SER A 455 13.73 -14.49 -19.52
C SER A 455 13.65 -14.10 -21.00
N GLY A 456 12.49 -13.79 -21.56
CA GLY A 456 12.40 -13.14 -22.87
C GLY A 456 13.14 -11.80 -22.85
N LEU A 457 12.79 -10.95 -21.88
CA LEU A 457 13.45 -9.68 -21.58
C LEU A 457 13.86 -9.64 -20.11
N TYR A 458 15.13 -9.35 -19.82
CA TYR A 458 15.63 -9.09 -18.48
C TYR A 458 16.34 -7.74 -18.41
N TYR A 459 15.76 -6.74 -17.74
CA TYR A 459 16.46 -5.46 -17.51
C TYR A 459 16.73 -5.20 -16.03
N LYS A 460 17.97 -4.81 -15.72
CA LYS A 460 18.48 -4.58 -14.36
C LYS A 460 18.53 -3.11 -13.95
N THR A 461 18.24 -2.21 -14.89
CA THR A 461 18.20 -0.77 -14.66
C THR A 461 16.91 -0.23 -15.26
N ASP A 462 16.35 0.79 -14.63
CA ASP A 462 15.15 1.45 -15.12
C ASP A 462 15.39 2.19 -16.46
N GLY A 463 14.31 2.52 -17.17
CA GLY A 463 14.34 3.31 -18.40
C GLY A 463 14.32 2.51 -19.71
N VAL A 464 13.97 1.23 -19.66
CA VAL A 464 13.70 0.41 -20.86
C VAL A 464 12.29 0.71 -21.36
N LYS A 465 12.17 1.15 -22.62
CA LYS A 465 10.88 1.41 -23.26
C LYS A 465 10.42 0.17 -24.02
N THR A 466 9.28 -0.37 -23.62
CA THR A 466 8.64 -1.52 -24.27
C THR A 466 7.34 -1.09 -24.95
N GLU A 467 7.05 -1.64 -26.13
CA GLU A 467 5.76 -1.45 -26.80
C GLU A 467 5.40 -2.67 -27.67
N ALA A 468 4.18 -3.18 -27.56
CA ALA A 468 3.62 -4.20 -28.45
C ALA A 468 4.54 -5.43 -28.63
N LEU A 469 4.97 -6.04 -27.53
CA LEU A 469 5.85 -7.20 -27.58
C LEU A 469 5.06 -8.50 -27.75
N SER A 470 5.65 -9.48 -28.43
CA SER A 470 5.16 -10.86 -28.44
C SER A 470 6.13 -11.73 -27.65
N ILE A 471 5.75 -12.13 -26.44
CA ILE A 471 6.63 -12.81 -25.50
C ILE A 471 6.08 -14.23 -25.31
N VAL A 472 6.74 -15.24 -25.89
CA VAL A 472 6.14 -16.57 -26.06
C VAL A 472 7.06 -17.71 -25.65
N SER A 473 6.58 -18.68 -24.88
CA SER A 473 7.31 -19.91 -24.50
C SER A 473 8.67 -19.65 -23.82
N ASN A 474 8.76 -18.65 -22.94
CA ASN A 474 9.95 -18.39 -22.11
C ASN A 474 9.77 -18.91 -20.68
N ALA A 475 10.85 -19.18 -19.96
CA ALA A 475 10.74 -19.47 -18.53
C ALA A 475 10.15 -18.27 -17.76
N ILE A 476 10.57 -17.05 -18.11
CA ILE A 476 9.95 -15.81 -17.64
C ILE A 476 9.75 -14.89 -18.85
N GLY A 477 8.61 -14.22 -18.96
CA GLY A 477 8.40 -13.25 -20.02
C GLY A 477 9.30 -12.02 -19.84
N ILE A 478 9.02 -11.23 -18.80
CA ILE A 478 9.82 -10.06 -18.40
C ILE A 478 10.34 -10.25 -16.97
N ARG A 479 11.65 -10.14 -16.77
CA ARG A 479 12.30 -10.08 -15.45
C ARG A 479 12.86 -8.68 -15.23
N LEU A 480 12.69 -8.13 -14.03
CA LEU A 480 13.28 -6.84 -13.65
C LEU A 480 13.63 -6.77 -12.15
N LEU A 481 14.49 -5.83 -11.78
CA LEU A 481 14.76 -5.52 -10.37
C LEU A 481 13.66 -4.64 -9.79
N ALA A 482 13.40 -4.76 -8.48
CA ALA A 482 12.38 -3.97 -7.77
C ALA A 482 12.42 -2.46 -8.06
N GLY A 483 13.61 -1.89 -8.24
CA GLY A 483 13.80 -0.46 -8.54
C GLY A 483 13.61 -0.05 -10.00
N SER A 484 13.02 -0.89 -10.86
CA SER A 484 12.76 -0.59 -12.26
C SER A 484 11.25 -0.54 -12.55
N SER A 485 10.85 0.35 -13.47
CA SER A 485 9.47 0.53 -13.88
C SER A 485 9.09 -0.46 -14.97
N ILE A 486 7.84 -0.89 -14.96
CA ILE A 486 7.21 -1.70 -16.01
C ILE A 486 5.79 -1.19 -16.25
N GLU A 487 5.49 -0.88 -17.50
CA GLU A 487 4.15 -0.59 -17.98
C GLU A 487 3.88 -1.46 -19.20
N VAL A 488 3.14 -2.55 -19.00
CA VAL A 488 2.73 -3.45 -20.08
C VAL A 488 1.52 -2.86 -20.77
N ASP A 489 1.64 -2.55 -22.06
CA ASP A 489 0.51 -2.10 -22.89
C ASP A 489 -0.48 -3.23 -23.21
N GLU A 490 -1.69 -2.86 -23.64
CA GLU A 490 -2.76 -3.81 -23.94
C GLU A 490 -2.48 -4.73 -25.15
N VAL A 491 -1.57 -4.34 -26.03
CA VAL A 491 -1.24 -5.09 -27.26
C VAL A 491 -0.07 -6.04 -27.07
N THR A 492 0.66 -5.92 -25.96
CA THR A 492 1.72 -6.84 -25.57
C THR A 492 1.10 -8.16 -25.17
N TYR A 493 1.55 -9.21 -25.83
CA TYR A 493 0.99 -10.55 -25.74
C TYR A 493 1.96 -11.49 -25.03
N PHE A 494 1.45 -12.23 -24.05
CA PHE A 494 2.17 -13.27 -23.34
C PHE A 494 1.50 -14.62 -23.60
N ASP A 495 2.27 -15.62 -24.03
CA ASP A 495 1.77 -16.98 -24.22
C ASP A 495 2.80 -18.04 -23.83
N GLU A 496 2.33 -19.15 -23.27
CA GLU A 496 3.16 -20.29 -22.84
C GLU A 496 4.38 -19.96 -21.94
N ASN A 497 4.45 -18.75 -21.36
CA ASN A 497 5.52 -18.41 -20.42
C ASN A 497 5.20 -18.99 -19.04
N SER A 498 6.20 -19.48 -18.31
CA SER A 498 5.93 -19.94 -16.94
C SER A 498 5.55 -18.78 -16.01
N ILE A 499 6.18 -17.62 -16.16
CA ILE A 499 5.82 -16.40 -15.41
C ILE A 499 5.78 -15.25 -16.40
N ALA A 500 4.69 -14.48 -16.44
CA ALA A 500 4.59 -13.32 -17.34
C ALA A 500 5.58 -12.21 -16.95
N VAL A 501 5.49 -11.72 -15.71
CA VAL A 501 6.38 -10.69 -15.17
C VAL A 501 6.91 -11.12 -13.80
N GLN A 502 8.22 -11.03 -13.58
CA GLN A 502 8.87 -11.30 -12.30
C GLN A 502 9.68 -10.10 -11.81
N ILE A 503 9.42 -9.68 -10.57
CA ILE A 503 10.22 -8.71 -9.83
C ILE A 503 11.18 -9.43 -8.89
N GLU A 504 12.47 -9.18 -9.05
CA GLU A 504 13.50 -9.64 -8.11
C GLU A 504 13.48 -8.82 -6.81
N PRO A 505 13.73 -9.44 -5.65
CA PRO A 505 13.81 -8.73 -4.37
C PRO A 505 14.85 -7.63 -4.39
N GLY A 506 14.56 -6.52 -3.73
CA GLY A 506 15.45 -5.37 -3.76
C GLY A 506 14.87 -4.13 -3.11
N THR A 507 15.53 -3.00 -3.38
CA THR A 507 15.13 -1.69 -2.86
C THR A 507 14.76 -0.76 -4.02
N VAL A 508 13.60 -0.12 -3.91
CA VAL A 508 13.17 1.00 -4.75
C VAL A 508 13.84 2.27 -4.21
N LEU A 509 14.66 2.93 -5.03
CA LEU A 509 15.45 4.10 -4.66
C LEU A 509 14.96 5.41 -5.31
N GLY A 510 14.02 5.34 -6.25
CA GLY A 510 13.45 6.49 -6.97
C GLY A 510 11.95 6.31 -7.20
N ASP A 511 11.41 6.97 -8.22
CA ASP A 511 10.01 6.83 -8.61
C ASP A 511 9.86 5.66 -9.59
N VAL A 512 9.06 4.66 -9.21
CA VAL A 512 8.86 3.42 -9.97
C VAL A 512 7.38 3.20 -10.20
N VAL A 513 7.03 2.74 -11.40
CA VAL A 513 5.65 2.37 -11.78
C VAL A 513 5.58 0.89 -12.11
N TRP A 514 4.62 0.18 -11.53
CA TRP A 514 4.25 -1.18 -11.90
C TRP A 514 2.83 -1.21 -12.45
N ALA A 515 2.69 -1.62 -13.70
CA ALA A 515 1.41 -1.74 -14.38
C ALA A 515 1.37 -2.97 -15.29
N THR A 516 0.34 -3.80 -15.12
CA THR A 516 0.01 -4.92 -16.01
C THR A 516 -1.49 -5.02 -16.23
N PRO A 517 -1.94 -5.51 -17.40
CA PRO A 517 -3.32 -5.96 -17.58
C PRO A 517 -3.70 -7.06 -16.57
N GLY A 518 -4.99 -7.18 -16.24
CA GLY A 518 -5.48 -8.04 -15.17
C GLY A 518 -5.50 -9.54 -15.50
N TYR A 519 -5.29 -9.90 -16.77
CA TYR A 519 -5.19 -11.30 -17.21
C TYR A 519 -3.80 -11.92 -16.96
N ILE A 520 -2.79 -11.11 -16.63
CA ILE A 520 -1.47 -11.55 -16.16
C ILE A 520 -1.18 -11.01 -14.76
N SER A 521 -0.10 -11.51 -14.15
CA SER A 521 0.35 -11.06 -12.84
C SER A 521 1.83 -10.71 -12.81
N ILE A 522 2.17 -9.84 -11.87
CA ILE A 522 3.52 -9.57 -11.42
C ILE A 522 3.82 -10.52 -10.26
N LEU A 523 4.78 -11.43 -10.44
CA LEU A 523 5.34 -12.22 -9.34
C LEU A 523 6.39 -11.40 -8.59
N MET A 524 6.07 -10.98 -7.36
CA MET A 524 7.06 -10.42 -6.43
C MET A 524 7.82 -11.58 -5.76
N ASN A 525 8.99 -11.94 -6.30
CA ASN A 525 9.76 -13.12 -5.92
C ASN A 525 10.60 -12.96 -4.63
N GLY A 526 10.16 -12.10 -3.73
CA GLY A 526 10.88 -11.81 -2.49
C GLY A 526 10.44 -10.47 -1.90
N SER A 527 11.09 -10.04 -0.82
CA SER A 527 10.72 -8.77 -0.18
C SER A 527 11.19 -7.56 -0.97
N VAL A 528 10.36 -6.52 -1.01
CA VAL A 528 10.66 -5.24 -1.66
C VAL A 528 10.63 -4.13 -0.62
N THR A 529 11.69 -3.33 -0.59
CA THR A 529 11.77 -2.14 0.27
C THR A 529 11.62 -0.88 -0.56
N ILE A 530 10.69 0.01 -0.19
CA ILE A 530 10.57 1.35 -0.76
C ILE A 530 11.33 2.29 0.17
N ALA A 531 12.50 2.77 -0.26
CA ALA A 531 13.37 3.60 0.57
C ALA A 531 12.76 4.98 0.83
N ALA A 532 13.25 5.66 1.88
CA ALA A 532 12.84 7.03 2.17
C ALA A 532 13.09 7.96 0.96
N GLY A 533 12.09 8.77 0.61
CA GLY A 533 12.13 9.65 -0.56
C GLY A 533 11.81 8.99 -1.91
N ALA A 534 11.69 7.66 -1.96
CA ALA A 534 11.29 6.91 -3.16
C ALA A 534 9.76 6.70 -3.20
N SER A 535 9.23 6.40 -4.40
CA SER A 535 7.82 6.07 -4.57
C SER A 535 7.62 4.85 -5.46
N LEU A 536 6.67 3.99 -5.09
CA LEU A 536 6.15 2.91 -5.93
C LEU A 536 4.68 3.18 -6.23
N ILE A 537 4.35 3.30 -7.51
CA ILE A 537 2.99 3.45 -8.01
C ILE A 537 2.56 2.12 -8.65
N VAL A 538 1.52 1.51 -8.10
CA VAL A 538 0.83 0.37 -8.71
C VAL A 538 -0.41 0.92 -9.42
N LYS A 539 -0.51 0.71 -10.73
CA LYS A 539 -1.62 1.20 -11.55
C LYS A 539 -2.85 0.30 -11.43
N PRO A 540 -4.06 0.81 -11.75
CA PRO A 540 -5.29 0.02 -11.81
C PRO A 540 -5.11 -1.29 -12.59
N GLU A 541 -5.96 -2.28 -12.31
CA GLU A 541 -5.95 -3.62 -12.95
C GLU A 541 -4.76 -4.53 -12.59
N THR A 542 -3.69 -3.98 -12.01
CA THR A 542 -2.47 -4.73 -11.72
C THR A 542 -2.70 -5.81 -10.65
N VAL A 543 -2.26 -7.04 -10.94
CA VAL A 543 -2.27 -8.17 -10.00
C VAL A 543 -0.85 -8.48 -9.53
N ILE A 544 -0.60 -8.29 -8.24
CA ILE A 544 0.68 -8.60 -7.58
C ILE A 544 0.53 -9.90 -6.80
N LYS A 545 1.23 -10.93 -7.26
CA LYS A 545 1.34 -12.25 -6.64
C LYS A 545 2.62 -12.32 -5.80
N ILE A 546 2.49 -12.56 -4.51
CA ILE A 546 3.58 -12.39 -3.55
C ILE A 546 4.16 -13.75 -3.13
N ALA A 547 5.49 -13.87 -3.21
CA ALA A 547 6.22 -15.05 -2.76
C ALA A 547 6.09 -15.30 -1.26
N GLN A 548 6.17 -16.57 -0.85
CA GLN A 548 6.06 -16.97 0.55
C GLN A 548 7.02 -16.17 1.44
N ASN A 549 6.56 -15.75 2.62
CA ASN A 549 7.36 -15.04 3.62
C ASN A 549 7.98 -13.71 3.12
N SER A 550 7.42 -13.12 2.06
CA SER A 550 7.84 -11.82 1.53
C SER A 550 7.03 -10.67 2.12
N MET A 551 7.58 -9.46 2.11
CA MET A 551 6.91 -8.25 2.57
C MET A 551 7.19 -7.04 1.68
N PHE A 552 6.28 -6.08 1.70
CA PHE A 552 6.59 -4.70 1.33
C PHE A 552 7.06 -3.95 2.58
N ALA A 553 8.29 -3.42 2.55
CA ALA A 553 8.81 -2.54 3.59
C ALA A 553 8.75 -1.08 3.10
N VAL A 554 7.80 -0.30 3.61
CA VAL A 554 7.51 1.05 3.09
C VAL A 554 8.09 2.10 4.02
N ASP A 555 9.29 2.61 3.68
CA ASP A 555 9.91 3.80 4.28
C ASP A 555 9.66 5.07 3.45
N GLY A 556 9.34 4.92 2.15
CA GLY A 556 8.94 5.96 1.21
C GLY A 556 7.43 6.00 0.98
N LYS A 557 6.98 6.03 -0.28
CA LYS A 557 5.56 6.11 -0.64
C LYS A 557 5.10 4.89 -1.46
N LEU A 558 4.04 4.22 -1.03
CA LEU A 558 3.31 3.22 -1.83
C LEU A 558 1.96 3.80 -2.25
N ILE A 559 1.69 3.84 -3.56
CA ILE A 559 0.44 4.35 -4.12
C ILE A 559 -0.23 3.23 -4.92
N ALA A 560 -1.36 2.73 -4.44
CA ALA A 560 -2.19 1.76 -5.14
C ALA A 560 -3.62 2.33 -5.21
N LEU A 561 -3.93 2.98 -6.33
CA LEU A 561 -5.23 3.63 -6.55
C LEU A 561 -5.90 2.95 -7.75
N GLY A 562 -6.75 1.96 -7.46
CA GLY A 562 -7.57 1.27 -8.45
C GLY A 562 -8.89 1.99 -8.72
N THR A 563 -9.80 1.29 -9.39
CA THR A 563 -11.20 1.68 -9.56
C THR A 563 -12.11 0.48 -9.29
N GLU A 564 -13.42 0.69 -9.18
CA GLU A 564 -14.39 -0.40 -9.03
C GLU A 564 -14.30 -1.45 -10.16
N GLU A 565 -14.14 -0.97 -11.40
CA GLU A 565 -14.01 -1.80 -12.59
C GLU A 565 -12.61 -2.42 -12.75
N SER A 566 -11.58 -1.77 -12.22
CA SER A 566 -10.17 -2.16 -12.36
C SER A 566 -9.44 -2.14 -11.01
N PRO A 567 -9.82 -3.01 -10.06
CA PRO A 567 -9.19 -3.06 -8.75
C PRO A 567 -7.75 -3.55 -8.82
N ILE A 568 -6.95 -3.17 -7.83
CA ILE A 568 -5.55 -3.63 -7.69
C ILE A 568 -5.52 -4.81 -6.72
N PHE A 569 -4.78 -5.87 -7.04
CA PHE A 569 -4.72 -7.07 -6.22
C PHE A 569 -3.33 -7.26 -5.60
N PHE A 570 -3.29 -7.53 -4.30
CA PHE A 570 -2.12 -8.03 -3.59
C PHE A 570 -2.49 -9.38 -2.98
N THR A 571 -1.95 -10.47 -3.52
CA THR A 571 -2.42 -11.81 -3.19
C THR A 571 -1.31 -12.84 -3.11
N ASP A 572 -1.66 -14.03 -2.65
CA ASP A 572 -0.81 -15.22 -2.66
C ASP A 572 -0.47 -15.60 -4.11
N LEU A 573 0.76 -16.03 -4.37
CA LEU A 573 1.15 -16.47 -5.72
C LEU A 573 0.34 -17.68 -6.22
N ARG A 574 -0.30 -18.41 -5.31
CA ARG A 574 -1.19 -19.54 -5.57
C ARG A 574 -2.65 -19.15 -5.83
N ASP A 575 -2.99 -17.87 -5.71
CA ASP A 575 -4.35 -17.40 -5.98
C ASP A 575 -4.62 -17.35 -7.49
N ASN A 576 -5.15 -18.43 -8.04
CA ASN A 576 -5.47 -18.54 -9.46
C ASN A 576 -6.79 -17.86 -9.86
N THR A 577 -7.47 -17.18 -8.92
CA THR A 577 -8.71 -16.46 -9.25
C THR A 577 -8.46 -15.16 -10.01
N VAL A 578 -7.21 -14.66 -9.99
CA VAL A 578 -6.79 -13.40 -10.62
C VAL A 578 -5.37 -13.49 -11.20
N GLY A 579 -5.09 -12.75 -12.29
CA GLY A 579 -3.75 -12.58 -12.85
C GLY A 579 -3.09 -13.83 -13.44
N GLY A 580 -3.88 -14.80 -13.89
CA GLY A 580 -3.40 -16.04 -14.52
C GLY A 580 -2.76 -17.04 -13.54
N GLU A 581 -2.45 -18.24 -14.02
CA GLU A 581 -1.83 -19.29 -13.21
C GLU A 581 -0.30 -19.17 -13.20
N ILE A 582 0.33 -19.49 -12.06
CA ILE A 582 1.79 -19.65 -11.99
C ILE A 582 2.10 -21.16 -11.88
N PRO A 583 2.79 -21.78 -12.85
CA PRO A 583 3.13 -23.20 -12.82
C PRO A 583 3.90 -23.58 -11.56
N GLY A 584 3.51 -24.71 -10.96
CA GLY A 584 4.05 -25.18 -9.68
C GLY A 584 3.39 -24.56 -8.43
N ALA A 585 2.45 -23.63 -8.59
CA ALA A 585 1.68 -23.01 -7.51
C ALA A 585 0.24 -23.55 -7.40
N GLU A 586 0.07 -24.87 -7.57
CA GLU A 586 -1.25 -25.51 -7.76
C GLU A 586 -2.06 -25.71 -6.47
N SER A 587 -1.42 -25.62 -5.29
CA SER A 587 -2.14 -25.73 -4.02
C SER A 587 -3.02 -24.51 -3.77
N PRO A 588 -4.17 -24.61 -3.09
CA PRO A 588 -4.99 -23.44 -2.75
C PRO A 588 -4.22 -22.34 -1.98
N PRO A 589 -4.62 -21.06 -2.13
CA PRO A 589 -4.02 -19.97 -1.36
C PRO A 589 -4.27 -20.14 0.14
N GLU A 590 -3.35 -19.65 0.97
CA GLU A 590 -3.34 -19.85 2.43
C GLU A 590 -3.23 -18.52 3.16
N ALA A 591 -4.03 -18.34 4.20
CA ALA A 591 -3.90 -17.19 5.09
C ALA A 591 -2.50 -17.14 5.73
N GLY A 592 -1.82 -15.99 5.64
CA GLY A 592 -0.45 -15.86 6.16
C GLY A 592 0.62 -16.45 5.25
N TRP A 593 0.38 -16.56 3.95
CA TRP A 593 1.40 -16.98 3.00
C TRP A 593 2.59 -16.01 2.97
N TRP A 594 2.27 -14.73 2.82
CA TRP A 594 3.21 -13.62 2.84
C TRP A 594 3.06 -12.83 4.14
N ARG A 595 4.05 -11.98 4.43
CA ARG A 595 4.19 -11.35 5.74
C ARG A 595 3.28 -10.15 5.90
N SER A 596 3.59 -9.02 5.27
CA SER A 596 2.84 -7.77 5.45
C SER A 596 3.21 -6.70 4.41
N ILE A 597 2.35 -5.69 4.30
CA ILE A 597 2.70 -4.35 3.85
C ILE A 597 3.00 -3.54 5.11
N SER A 598 4.30 -3.40 5.41
CA SER A 598 4.80 -2.78 6.63
C SER A 598 5.18 -1.32 6.39
N ILE A 599 4.34 -0.40 6.88
CA ILE A 599 4.51 1.04 6.73
C ILE A 599 5.18 1.58 7.99
N ARG A 600 6.46 1.92 7.86
CA ARG A 600 7.38 2.21 8.97
C ARG A 600 8.08 3.55 8.79
N ASN A 601 8.76 4.04 9.83
CA ASN A 601 9.48 5.32 9.80
C ASN A 601 8.60 6.47 9.27
N ASP A 602 9.02 7.23 8.25
CA ASP A 602 8.22 8.30 7.66
C ASP A 602 7.39 7.83 6.44
N GLY A 603 7.31 6.51 6.22
CA GLY A 603 6.65 5.91 5.07
C GLY A 603 5.14 6.14 5.05
N SER A 604 4.60 6.30 3.85
CA SER A 604 3.17 6.55 3.58
C SER A 604 2.59 5.54 2.60
N ALA A 605 1.32 5.18 2.75
CA ALA A 605 0.63 4.29 1.81
C ALA A 605 -0.80 4.74 1.53
N TYR A 606 -1.24 4.55 0.30
CA TYR A 606 -2.58 4.93 -0.18
C TYR A 606 -3.16 3.74 -0.92
N PHE A 607 -4.28 3.21 -0.42
CA PHE A 607 -5.01 2.10 -1.00
C PHE A 607 -6.44 2.56 -1.30
N ASP A 608 -6.80 2.56 -2.57
CA ASP A 608 -8.17 2.78 -3.02
C ASP A 608 -8.56 1.69 -4.01
N TRP A 609 -9.75 1.10 -3.88
CA TRP A 609 -10.20 -0.03 -4.70
C TRP A 609 -9.17 -1.17 -4.82
N CYS A 610 -8.55 -1.51 -3.68
CA CYS A 610 -7.59 -2.60 -3.59
C CYS A 610 -8.23 -3.88 -3.02
N ARG A 611 -7.75 -5.04 -3.44
CA ARG A 611 -8.03 -6.34 -2.81
C ARG A 611 -6.74 -6.92 -2.26
N ILE A 612 -6.61 -6.95 -0.94
CA ILE A 612 -5.38 -7.33 -0.24
C ILE A 612 -5.67 -8.57 0.58
N SER A 613 -5.11 -9.71 0.18
CA SER A 613 -5.50 -11.01 0.72
C SER A 613 -4.32 -11.90 1.11
N TYR A 614 -4.58 -12.86 2.00
CA TYR A 614 -3.64 -13.96 2.33
C TYR A 614 -2.32 -13.56 2.99
N GLY A 615 -2.20 -12.31 3.46
CA GLY A 615 -1.05 -11.83 4.23
C GLY A 615 -1.12 -12.15 5.73
N GLY A 616 -0.16 -11.62 6.49
CA GLY A 616 -0.18 -11.53 7.96
C GLY A 616 0.72 -12.50 8.74
N ARG A 617 1.50 -13.35 8.05
CA ARG A 617 2.21 -14.51 8.63
C ARG A 617 2.88 -14.32 10.01
N THR A 618 3.82 -13.38 10.12
CA THR A 618 4.66 -13.20 11.33
C THR A 618 4.69 -11.78 11.87
N ASP A 619 4.19 -10.80 11.11
CA ASP A 619 4.15 -9.39 11.52
C ASP A 619 2.87 -9.04 12.30
N GLY A 620 1.96 -10.02 12.45
CA GLY A 620 0.72 -9.88 13.21
C GLY A 620 -0.38 -9.12 12.48
N GLY A 621 -0.18 -8.72 11.22
CA GLY A 621 -1.22 -8.22 10.35
C GLY A 621 -0.77 -8.06 8.90
N THR A 622 -1.72 -7.95 7.98
CA THR A 622 -1.45 -7.81 6.54
C THR A 622 -1.05 -6.40 6.16
N ILE A 623 -1.74 -5.39 6.69
CA ILE A 623 -1.30 -4.00 6.62
C ILE A 623 -0.87 -3.58 8.02
N VAL A 624 0.41 -3.21 8.20
CA VAL A 624 0.97 -2.87 9.52
C VAL A 624 1.50 -1.44 9.48
N LYS A 625 0.83 -0.54 10.22
CA LYS A 625 1.21 0.86 10.34
C LYS A 625 1.93 1.12 11.65
N SER A 626 3.24 1.37 11.58
CA SER A 626 4.10 1.70 12.72
C SER A 626 4.85 3.03 12.58
N GLY A 627 4.91 3.58 11.37
CA GLY A 627 5.54 4.87 11.07
C GLY A 627 4.67 6.11 11.34
N ARG A 628 5.18 7.29 10.98
CA ARG A 628 4.56 8.62 11.09
C ARG A 628 3.96 9.15 9.77
N GLY A 629 4.34 8.60 8.61
CA GLY A 629 3.78 9.00 7.32
C GLY A 629 2.30 8.63 7.17
N ALA A 630 1.62 9.16 6.16
CA ALA A 630 0.17 9.04 6.01
C ALA A 630 -0.28 7.61 5.64
N LEU A 631 -1.50 7.25 6.05
CA LEU A 631 -2.22 6.07 5.58
C LEU A 631 -3.60 6.51 5.11
N SER A 632 -3.99 6.06 3.92
CA SER A 632 -5.37 6.08 3.44
C SER A 632 -5.76 4.69 2.98
N VAL A 633 -6.90 4.19 3.43
CA VAL A 633 -7.49 2.93 2.97
C VAL A 633 -8.98 3.18 2.70
N SER A 634 -9.38 3.13 1.44
CA SER A 634 -10.76 3.36 1.02
C SER A 634 -11.23 2.36 -0.02
N ASN A 635 -12.54 2.08 -0.06
CA ASN A 635 -13.17 1.23 -1.09
C ASN A 635 -12.50 -0.14 -1.27
N SER A 636 -11.80 -0.65 -0.25
CA SER A 636 -10.88 -1.78 -0.39
C SER A 636 -11.36 -3.00 0.39
N VAL A 637 -11.00 -4.18 -0.13
CA VAL A 637 -11.28 -5.47 0.50
C VAL A 637 -10.00 -6.03 1.11
N ILE A 638 -10.01 -6.29 2.41
CA ILE A 638 -8.90 -6.94 3.13
C ILE A 638 -9.39 -8.29 3.64
N ALA A 639 -8.82 -9.39 3.15
CA ALA A 639 -9.42 -10.70 3.37
C ALA A 639 -8.46 -11.87 3.63
N ASN A 640 -8.97 -12.90 4.30
CA ASN A 640 -8.29 -14.18 4.50
C ASN A 640 -6.88 -14.03 5.11
N THR A 641 -6.69 -13.15 6.09
CA THR A 641 -5.38 -12.88 6.68
C THR A 641 -5.10 -13.77 7.89
N SER A 642 -3.83 -14.14 8.09
CA SER A 642 -3.38 -14.72 9.35
C SER A 642 -2.99 -13.58 10.29
N GLY A 643 -3.80 -13.27 11.30
CA GLY A 643 -3.65 -12.04 12.10
C GLY A 643 -4.57 -10.91 11.64
N ASP A 644 -4.20 -9.67 11.96
CA ASP A 644 -5.02 -8.48 11.74
C ASP A 644 -5.10 -8.14 10.23
N GLY A 645 -6.27 -7.76 9.72
CA GLY A 645 -6.38 -7.20 8.37
C GLY A 645 -5.59 -5.88 8.30
N LEU A 646 -5.95 -4.95 9.17
CA LEU A 646 -5.23 -3.69 9.41
C LEU A 646 -4.78 -3.59 10.86
N ARG A 647 -3.49 -3.33 11.09
CA ARG A 647 -2.91 -3.09 12.41
C ARG A 647 -2.29 -1.72 12.49
N ILE A 648 -2.81 -0.87 13.39
CA ILE A 648 -2.28 0.47 13.67
C ILE A 648 -1.57 0.45 15.03
N ALA A 649 -0.27 0.76 15.04
CA ALA A 649 0.49 0.91 16.27
C ALA A 649 0.03 2.12 17.10
N ALA A 650 0.31 2.11 18.40
CA ALA A 650 0.01 3.23 19.29
C ALA A 650 0.81 4.48 18.91
N GLY A 651 0.15 5.64 18.85
CA GLY A 651 0.79 6.95 18.62
C GLY A 651 0.71 7.46 17.18
N TYR A 652 -0.11 6.83 16.33
CA TYR A 652 -0.43 7.32 15.00
C TYR A 652 -1.74 8.12 15.04
N SER A 653 -1.69 9.44 14.91
CA SER A 653 -2.78 10.34 15.33
C SER A 653 -4.11 10.12 14.58
N SER A 654 -4.07 9.92 13.26
CA SER A 654 -5.25 9.77 12.41
C SER A 654 -4.89 9.22 11.02
N PHE A 655 -5.77 8.42 10.41
CA PHE A 655 -5.70 7.99 9.02
C PHE A 655 -7.08 8.11 8.37
N GLU A 656 -7.10 8.15 7.04
CA GLU A 656 -8.33 8.05 6.27
C GLU A 656 -8.72 6.57 6.14
N HIS A 657 -9.95 6.26 6.53
CA HIS A 657 -10.50 4.91 6.52
C HIS A 657 -12.02 4.99 6.34
N PHE A 658 -12.54 4.51 5.20
CA PHE A 658 -13.97 4.50 4.87
C PHE A 658 -14.29 3.51 3.74
N ASP A 659 -15.53 3.04 3.66
CA ASP A 659 -16.09 2.17 2.62
C ASP A 659 -15.27 0.88 2.36
N ASN A 660 -14.62 0.35 3.40
CA ASN A 660 -13.84 -0.89 3.27
C ASN A 660 -14.66 -2.13 3.63
N ARG A 661 -14.12 -3.30 3.30
CA ARG A 661 -14.69 -4.58 3.70
C ARG A 661 -13.59 -5.50 4.24
N TYR A 662 -13.72 -5.91 5.51
CA TYR A 662 -12.81 -6.86 6.14
C TYR A 662 -13.47 -8.24 6.23
N VAL A 663 -12.89 -9.26 5.59
CA VAL A 663 -13.50 -10.59 5.47
C VAL A 663 -12.59 -11.71 5.96
N SER A 664 -13.06 -12.57 6.87
CA SER A 664 -12.36 -13.79 7.28
C SER A 664 -10.94 -13.57 7.80
N ASN A 665 -10.73 -12.47 8.54
CA ASN A 665 -9.44 -12.16 9.19
C ASN A 665 -9.45 -12.60 10.66
N THR A 666 -8.28 -12.68 11.32
CA THR A 666 -8.26 -12.92 12.77
C THR A 666 -8.88 -11.74 13.51
N ASN A 667 -8.40 -10.53 13.25
CA ASN A 667 -9.11 -9.30 13.59
C ASN A 667 -9.28 -8.50 12.29
N GLY A 668 -10.43 -7.86 12.06
CA GLY A 668 -10.61 -6.97 10.92
C GLY A 668 -9.63 -5.80 11.03
N VAL A 669 -9.81 -4.99 12.07
CA VAL A 669 -8.93 -3.87 12.40
C VAL A 669 -8.46 -3.97 13.86
N ARG A 670 -7.16 -3.74 14.09
CA ARG A 670 -6.58 -3.55 15.42
C ARG A 670 -6.00 -2.15 15.58
N ILE A 671 -6.47 -1.43 16.58
CA ILE A 671 -6.09 -0.04 16.86
C ILE A 671 -5.34 0.03 18.18
N GLY A 672 -4.13 0.59 18.15
CA GLY A 672 -3.41 1.00 19.35
C GLY A 672 -4.10 2.17 20.05
N ILE A 673 -4.17 2.14 21.39
CA ILE A 673 -4.94 3.05 22.26
C ILE A 673 -4.73 4.57 22.03
N GLY A 674 -3.65 4.98 21.38
CA GLY A 674 -3.33 6.39 21.09
C GLY A 674 -3.69 6.85 19.67
N SER A 675 -4.44 6.05 18.91
CA SER A 675 -4.73 6.29 17.50
C SER A 675 -6.24 6.50 17.28
N SER A 676 -6.60 7.53 16.51
CA SER A 676 -8.02 7.80 16.21
C SER A 676 -8.53 6.87 15.12
N PHE A 677 -9.74 6.35 15.31
CA PHE A 677 -10.49 5.56 14.32
C PHE A 677 -11.93 6.06 14.32
N VAL A 678 -12.36 6.65 13.21
CA VAL A 678 -13.73 7.15 13.05
C VAL A 678 -14.21 6.71 11.67
N ASP A 679 -14.92 5.57 11.65
CA ASP A 679 -15.51 5.02 10.43
C ASP A 679 -16.82 4.33 10.75
N GLN A 680 -17.87 4.67 10.00
CA GLN A 680 -19.22 4.13 10.11
C GLN A 680 -19.69 3.43 8.84
N THR A 681 -18.81 3.33 7.84
CA THR A 681 -19.10 2.88 6.48
C THR A 681 -18.46 1.52 6.17
N THR A 682 -17.35 1.18 6.81
CA THR A 682 -16.72 -0.14 6.66
C THR A 682 -17.63 -1.26 7.17
N THR A 683 -17.61 -2.39 6.46
CA THR A 683 -18.34 -3.62 6.82
C THR A 683 -17.38 -4.74 7.21
N PHE A 684 -17.85 -5.64 8.07
CA PHE A 684 -17.07 -6.74 8.60
C PHE A 684 -17.84 -8.06 8.45
N GLU A 685 -17.17 -9.10 7.97
CA GLU A 685 -17.78 -10.41 7.70
C GLU A 685 -16.82 -11.55 8.07
N GLY A 686 -17.22 -12.50 8.92
CA GLY A 686 -16.42 -13.69 9.20
C GLY A 686 -15.09 -13.46 9.94
N ASN A 687 -14.79 -12.25 10.40
CA ASN A 687 -13.59 -11.98 11.23
C ASN A 687 -13.80 -12.53 12.65
N ALA A 688 -12.74 -12.98 13.35
CA ALA A 688 -12.92 -13.41 14.74
C ALA A 688 -13.23 -12.23 15.69
N VAL A 689 -12.68 -11.04 15.40
CA VAL A 689 -13.05 -9.76 16.01
C VAL A 689 -13.10 -8.71 14.90
N ASP A 690 -14.12 -7.85 14.90
CA ASP A 690 -14.25 -6.80 13.89
C ASP A 690 -13.28 -5.66 14.16
N ILE A 691 -13.39 -5.00 15.33
CA ILE A 691 -12.46 -3.97 15.78
C ILE A 691 -11.90 -4.31 17.15
N HIS A 692 -10.58 -4.45 17.23
CA HIS A 692 -9.83 -4.68 18.46
C HIS A 692 -9.15 -3.38 18.93
N LEU A 693 -9.52 -2.88 20.11
CA LEU A 693 -8.86 -1.75 20.76
C LEU A 693 -7.90 -2.25 21.84
N ASP A 694 -6.61 -1.92 21.69
CA ASP A 694 -5.61 -2.21 22.71
C ASP A 694 -5.87 -1.38 23.99
N GLY A 695 -5.62 -1.96 25.17
CA GLY A 695 -5.56 -1.20 26.42
C GLY A 695 -4.29 -0.35 26.53
N GLY A 696 -4.30 0.66 27.38
CA GLY A 696 -3.12 1.50 27.67
C GLY A 696 -3.48 2.95 28.03
N THR A 697 -2.67 3.90 27.57
CA THR A 697 -2.80 5.32 27.93
C THR A 697 -2.97 6.21 26.70
N VAL A 698 -4.06 6.97 26.65
CA VAL A 698 -4.30 8.07 25.73
C VAL A 698 -3.55 9.31 26.26
N ASN A 699 -2.59 9.81 25.48
CA ASN A 699 -1.72 10.93 25.88
C ASN A 699 -2.01 12.25 25.13
N GLY A 700 -2.96 12.25 24.20
CA GLY A 700 -3.34 13.39 23.36
C GLY A 700 -4.82 13.33 22.98
N ALA A 701 -5.21 14.02 21.92
CA ALA A 701 -6.57 13.93 21.39
C ALA A 701 -6.72 12.64 20.55
N VAL A 702 -7.71 11.81 20.89
CA VAL A 702 -8.09 10.58 20.20
C VAL A 702 -9.60 10.57 20.00
N ALA A 703 -10.05 10.13 18.82
CA ALA A 703 -11.47 9.96 18.53
C ALA A 703 -11.80 8.51 18.16
N TRP A 704 -12.91 8.00 18.68
CA TRP A 704 -13.48 6.68 18.36
C TRP A 704 -14.87 6.83 17.75
N GLY A 705 -15.10 6.18 16.61
CA GLY A 705 -16.39 6.13 15.92
C GLY A 705 -16.55 4.81 15.18
N SER A 706 -17.61 4.06 15.51
CA SER A 706 -18.07 2.88 14.74
C SER A 706 -19.50 3.07 14.24
N SER A 707 -19.94 2.23 13.29
CA SER A 707 -21.36 1.99 13.05
C SER A 707 -21.99 1.26 14.25
N SER A 708 -23.33 1.35 14.36
CA SER A 708 -24.12 0.59 15.32
C SER A 708 -24.24 -0.90 15.00
N ASP A 709 -23.87 -1.30 13.77
CA ASP A 709 -23.99 -2.69 13.28
C ASP A 709 -22.89 -3.62 13.81
N TYR A 710 -21.78 -3.07 14.28
CA TYR A 710 -20.65 -3.80 14.84
C TYR A 710 -20.07 -3.06 16.04
N SER A 711 -19.10 -3.67 16.72
CA SER A 711 -18.56 -3.15 17.98
C SER A 711 -17.05 -3.02 18.00
N MET A 712 -16.59 -2.09 18.83
CA MET A 712 -15.18 -1.93 19.21
C MET A 712 -14.92 -2.63 20.53
N ILE A 713 -14.01 -3.61 20.53
CA ILE A 713 -13.72 -4.44 21.70
C ILE A 713 -12.49 -3.91 22.44
N VAL A 714 -12.68 -3.47 23.67
CA VAL A 714 -11.60 -3.00 24.57
C VAL A 714 -11.00 -4.17 25.33
N THR A 715 -9.72 -4.47 25.08
CA THR A 715 -9.06 -5.67 25.62
C THR A 715 -8.14 -5.43 26.82
N GLY A 716 -7.88 -4.19 27.21
CA GLY A 716 -7.29 -3.83 28.50
C GLY A 716 -7.82 -2.50 29.05
N ASP A 717 -7.36 -2.10 30.24
CA ASP A 717 -7.73 -0.81 30.83
C ASP A 717 -7.32 0.36 29.94
N VAL A 718 -8.22 1.35 29.82
CA VAL A 718 -8.00 2.59 29.07
C VAL A 718 -7.78 3.72 30.05
N ASN A 719 -6.67 4.44 29.94
CA ASN A 719 -6.32 5.58 30.80
C ASN A 719 -6.24 6.84 29.96
N ILE A 720 -7.11 7.82 30.20
CA ILE A 720 -7.02 9.14 29.57
C ILE A 720 -6.15 10.01 30.47
N ALA A 721 -4.93 10.32 30.04
CA ALA A 721 -3.97 11.10 30.82
C ALA A 721 -4.46 12.54 31.04
N ALA A 722 -3.91 13.22 32.05
CA ALA A 722 -4.20 14.63 32.30
C ALA A 722 -3.86 15.47 31.05
N GLY A 723 -4.78 16.35 30.63
CA GLY A 723 -4.66 17.16 29.41
C GLY A 723 -4.96 16.43 28.10
N ALA A 724 -5.23 15.12 28.12
CA ALA A 724 -5.67 14.35 26.95
C ALA A 724 -7.21 14.39 26.79
N LEU A 725 -7.68 14.09 25.58
CA LEU A 725 -9.10 14.04 25.21
C LEU A 725 -9.38 12.70 24.51
N LEU A 726 -10.39 11.98 24.97
CA LEU A 726 -11.02 10.89 24.22
C LEU A 726 -12.44 11.33 23.84
N SER A 727 -12.70 11.49 22.55
CA SER A 727 -14.03 11.75 22.01
C SER A 727 -14.62 10.48 21.41
N ILE A 728 -15.86 10.14 21.78
CA ILE A 728 -16.60 8.99 21.24
C ILE A 728 -17.80 9.52 20.46
N HIS A 729 -17.88 9.14 19.20
CA HIS A 729 -18.87 9.65 18.24
C HIS A 729 -20.16 8.82 18.27
N SER A 730 -21.28 9.46 17.92
CA SER A 730 -22.62 8.87 17.88
C SER A 730 -22.69 7.58 17.07
N GLY A 731 -23.40 6.56 17.56
CA GLY A 731 -23.55 5.25 16.93
C GLY A 731 -22.51 4.22 17.37
N SER A 732 -21.48 4.66 18.11
CA SER A 732 -20.42 3.75 18.55
C SER A 732 -20.89 2.75 19.59
N VAL A 733 -20.50 1.48 19.43
CA VAL A 733 -20.74 0.41 20.42
C VAL A 733 -19.40 -0.06 20.97
N ILE A 734 -19.12 0.29 22.22
CA ILE A 734 -17.88 -0.05 22.93
C ILE A 734 -18.15 -1.22 23.87
N LYS A 735 -17.52 -2.36 23.59
CA LYS A 735 -17.67 -3.60 24.35
C LYS A 735 -16.42 -3.92 25.16
N PHE A 736 -16.59 -4.24 26.43
CA PHE A 736 -15.48 -4.50 27.34
C PHE A 736 -15.26 -5.99 27.59
N ARG A 737 -14.00 -6.43 27.55
CA ARG A 737 -13.62 -7.71 28.18
C ARG A 737 -13.80 -7.64 29.69
N GLN A 738 -13.96 -8.81 30.30
CA GLN A 738 -14.18 -8.93 31.73
C GLN A 738 -13.12 -8.17 32.54
N ASN A 739 -13.56 -7.45 33.58
CA ASN A 739 -12.70 -6.69 34.50
C ASN A 739 -11.92 -5.50 33.89
N ASN A 740 -12.22 -5.06 32.67
CA ASN A 740 -11.64 -3.84 32.10
C ASN A 740 -12.43 -2.58 32.52
N ARG A 741 -11.80 -1.40 32.41
CA ARG A 741 -12.40 -0.07 32.68
C ARG A 741 -11.82 1.04 31.80
N ILE A 742 -12.50 2.19 31.84
CA ILE A 742 -11.93 3.49 31.47
C ILE A 742 -11.60 4.28 32.74
N ILE A 743 -10.40 4.84 32.82
CA ILE A 743 -9.94 5.76 33.87
C ILE A 743 -9.67 7.13 33.24
N VAL A 744 -10.31 8.16 33.75
CA VAL A 744 -10.29 9.52 33.19
C VAL A 744 -9.54 10.45 34.15
N TYR A 745 -8.29 10.80 33.81
CA TYR A 745 -7.54 11.91 34.40
C TYR A 745 -7.64 13.18 33.53
N GLY A 746 -7.89 13.02 32.22
CA GLY A 746 -8.13 14.11 31.26
C GLY A 746 -9.61 14.36 31.00
N VAL A 747 -10.02 14.34 29.73
CA VAL A 747 -11.41 14.58 29.30
C VAL A 747 -11.95 13.39 28.52
N LEU A 748 -13.15 12.93 28.88
CA LEU A 748 -13.95 11.99 28.10
C LEU A 748 -15.21 12.70 27.57
N GLU A 749 -15.36 12.82 26.26
CA GLU A 749 -16.56 13.36 25.62
C GLU A 749 -17.28 12.24 24.87
N ALA A 750 -18.46 11.82 25.33
CA ALA A 750 -19.29 10.84 24.67
C ALA A 750 -20.63 11.49 24.28
N THR A 751 -20.75 11.91 23.02
CA THR A 751 -21.92 12.64 22.52
C THR A 751 -22.63 11.85 21.43
N GLY A 752 -23.69 11.14 21.83
CA GLY A 752 -24.59 10.42 20.93
C GLY A 752 -25.65 11.33 20.29
N ASN A 753 -26.54 10.74 19.50
CA ASN A 753 -27.77 11.38 19.04
C ASN A 753 -28.96 10.42 19.16
N GLU A 754 -30.19 10.94 19.03
CA GLU A 754 -31.44 10.20 19.29
C GLU A 754 -31.57 8.88 18.51
N ASN A 755 -31.05 8.80 17.28
CA ASN A 755 -31.13 7.60 16.45
C ASN A 755 -29.87 6.71 16.53
N LEU A 756 -28.77 7.26 17.03
CA LEU A 756 -27.46 6.63 17.09
C LEU A 756 -26.83 6.91 18.48
N PRO A 757 -27.35 6.31 19.55
CA PRO A 757 -26.77 6.44 20.88
C PRO A 757 -25.39 5.78 20.94
N ILE A 758 -24.62 6.11 21.98
CA ILE A 758 -23.33 5.47 22.27
C ILE A 758 -23.53 4.40 23.33
N TYR A 759 -23.07 3.18 23.08
CA TYR A 759 -23.17 2.07 24.04
C TYR A 759 -21.81 1.78 24.71
N PHE A 760 -21.82 1.64 26.02
CA PHE A 760 -20.75 1.05 26.83
C PHE A 760 -21.29 -0.20 27.50
N THR A 761 -20.86 -1.38 27.05
CA THR A 761 -21.52 -2.64 27.42
C THR A 761 -20.58 -3.85 27.51
N ASP A 762 -21.16 -4.97 27.91
CA ASP A 762 -20.55 -6.30 28.00
C ASP A 762 -20.12 -6.80 26.61
N LEU A 763 -19.03 -7.58 26.56
CA LEU A 763 -18.61 -8.25 25.34
C LEU A 763 -19.71 -9.14 24.74
N ARG A 764 -20.53 -9.75 25.61
CA ARG A 764 -21.53 -10.77 25.29
C ARG A 764 -22.91 -10.18 24.96
N ASP A 765 -23.00 -8.86 24.84
CA ASP A 765 -24.25 -8.16 24.63
C ASP A 765 -24.63 -8.09 23.15
N ASP A 766 -25.23 -9.16 22.63
CA ASP A 766 -25.54 -9.28 21.20
C ASP A 766 -26.70 -8.39 20.74
N SER A 767 -27.41 -7.76 21.68
CA SER A 767 -28.53 -6.86 21.36
C SER A 767 -28.08 -5.57 20.66
N VAL A 768 -26.78 -5.24 20.69
CA VAL A 768 -26.19 -4.05 20.06
C VAL A 768 -24.79 -4.33 19.53
N GLY A 769 -24.44 -3.75 18.37
CA GLY A 769 -23.09 -3.87 17.79
C GLY A 769 -22.66 -5.29 17.43
N GLY A 770 -23.62 -6.18 17.16
CA GLY A 770 -23.43 -7.57 16.72
C GLY A 770 -22.81 -8.51 17.76
N ASP A 771 -22.73 -9.79 17.40
CA ASP A 771 -22.06 -10.84 18.19
C ASP A 771 -20.53 -10.69 18.09
N ALA A 772 -19.96 -10.13 19.15
CA ALA A 772 -18.56 -9.72 19.21
C ALA A 772 -17.61 -10.84 19.70
N ASN A 773 -18.14 -11.84 20.39
CA ASN A 773 -17.44 -13.01 20.91
C ASN A 773 -17.62 -14.26 20.04
N ARG A 774 -18.47 -14.21 19.02
CA ARG A 774 -18.69 -15.25 18.00
C ARG A 774 -19.20 -16.57 18.58
N ASP A 775 -19.97 -16.51 19.66
CA ASP A 775 -20.63 -17.67 20.26
C ASP A 775 -22.15 -17.69 20.00
N GLY A 776 -22.66 -16.73 19.24
CA GLY A 776 -24.10 -16.51 19.07
C GLY A 776 -24.79 -16.34 20.41
N GLU A 777 -26.00 -16.87 20.55
CA GLU A 777 -26.80 -16.74 21.78
C GLU A 777 -26.32 -17.66 22.94
N GLU A 778 -25.12 -18.25 22.87
CA GLU A 778 -24.62 -19.18 23.91
C GLU A 778 -24.37 -18.48 25.25
N THR A 779 -23.90 -17.23 25.22
CA THR A 779 -23.71 -16.43 26.44
C THR A 779 -24.56 -15.16 26.42
N VAL A 780 -25.00 -14.75 27.60
CA VAL A 780 -25.82 -13.54 27.78
C VAL A 780 -25.11 -12.54 28.70
N PRO A 781 -25.32 -11.23 28.50
CA PRO A 781 -24.68 -10.22 29.32
C PRO A 781 -25.16 -10.31 30.77
N ALA A 782 -24.28 -9.96 31.71
CA ALA A 782 -24.60 -10.00 33.13
C ALA A 782 -24.01 -8.79 33.87
N SER A 783 -24.75 -8.28 34.84
CA SER A 783 -24.30 -7.18 35.71
C SER A 783 -22.95 -7.48 36.36
N GLY A 784 -22.03 -6.51 36.31
CA GLY A 784 -20.69 -6.66 36.86
C GLY A 784 -19.76 -7.50 35.99
N TRP A 785 -19.88 -7.43 34.67
CA TRP A 785 -18.90 -8.03 33.75
C TRP A 785 -17.62 -7.20 33.67
N TRP A 786 -17.78 -5.92 33.39
CA TRP A 786 -16.70 -4.94 33.37
C TRP A 786 -16.80 -4.01 34.58
N ARG A 787 -15.75 -3.23 34.81
CA ARG A 787 -15.57 -2.52 36.08
C ARG A 787 -16.39 -1.23 36.17
N SER A 788 -15.92 -0.16 35.54
CA SER A 788 -16.54 1.17 35.63
C SER A 788 -15.93 2.15 34.63
N ILE A 789 -16.56 3.31 34.47
CA ILE A 789 -15.91 4.53 33.99
C ILE A 789 -15.54 5.36 35.22
N SER A 790 -14.24 5.45 35.53
CA SER A 790 -13.71 6.08 36.74
C SER A 790 -13.11 7.45 36.43
N ILE A 791 -13.75 8.52 36.89
CA ILE A 791 -13.26 9.90 36.76
C ILE A 791 -12.50 10.28 38.03
N LEU A 792 -11.19 10.50 37.90
CA LEU A 792 -10.27 10.69 39.02
C LEU A 792 -9.58 12.06 38.97
N THR A 793 -9.05 12.53 40.10
CA THR A 793 -8.22 13.75 40.20
C THR A 793 -8.93 15.02 39.73
N ASP A 794 -8.60 15.55 38.55
CA ASP A 794 -9.22 16.72 37.90
C ASP A 794 -9.95 16.35 36.59
N GLY A 795 -10.07 15.06 36.30
CA GLY A 795 -10.71 14.56 35.09
C GLY A 795 -12.17 14.95 34.95
N LYS A 796 -12.62 15.05 33.71
CA LYS A 796 -13.96 15.50 33.29
C LYS A 796 -14.61 14.48 32.37
N ALA A 797 -15.94 14.35 32.44
CA ALA A 797 -16.68 13.50 31.53
C ALA A 797 -18.05 14.09 31.17
N ASP A 798 -18.39 14.09 29.89
CA ASP A 798 -19.69 14.49 29.37
C ASP A 798 -20.34 13.29 28.67
N PHE A 799 -21.55 12.93 29.11
CA PHE A 799 -22.35 11.86 28.53
C PHE A 799 -23.67 12.45 28.00
N GLU A 800 -23.88 12.36 26.70
CA GLU A 800 -25.13 12.74 26.03
C GLU A 800 -25.62 11.56 25.20
N MET A 801 -26.90 11.17 25.32
CA MET A 801 -27.48 10.08 24.53
C MET A 801 -26.65 8.79 24.60
N CYS A 802 -26.18 8.45 25.80
CA CYS A 802 -25.37 7.26 26.06
C CYS A 802 -26.19 6.16 26.72
N VAL A 803 -25.76 4.91 26.56
CA VAL A 803 -26.27 3.74 27.28
C VAL A 803 -25.09 3.05 27.96
N ILE A 804 -25.08 3.04 29.30
CA ILE A 804 -24.03 2.42 30.12
C ILE A 804 -24.65 1.25 30.86
N ARG A 805 -24.20 0.03 30.56
CA ARG A 805 -24.81 -1.16 31.17
C ARG A 805 -23.85 -2.31 31.47
N TYR A 806 -24.29 -3.20 32.36
CA TYR A 806 -23.59 -4.42 32.79
C TYR A 806 -22.22 -4.21 33.46
N ALA A 807 -21.92 -2.98 33.91
CA ALA A 807 -20.70 -2.67 34.65
C ALA A 807 -20.84 -2.98 36.16
N GLY A 808 -19.82 -2.62 36.96
CA GLY A 808 -19.84 -2.66 38.42
C GLY A 808 -18.86 -3.67 39.05
N TYR A 809 -18.11 -4.44 38.26
CA TYR A 809 -17.19 -5.47 38.78
C TYR A 809 -16.14 -4.86 39.71
N GLY A 810 -16.15 -5.25 40.99
CA GLY A 810 -15.20 -4.78 42.00
C GLY A 810 -15.38 -3.32 42.46
N ASP A 811 -15.67 -2.39 41.55
CA ASP A 811 -15.83 -0.95 41.85
C ASP A 811 -17.22 -0.62 42.45
N LYS A 812 -18.20 -1.50 42.22
CA LYS A 812 -19.60 -1.37 42.64
C LYS A 812 -20.27 -0.08 42.13
N ALA A 813 -19.88 0.39 40.95
CA ALA A 813 -20.53 1.49 40.27
C ALA A 813 -20.35 1.42 38.75
N GLY A 814 -21.30 1.96 37.99
CA GLY A 814 -21.20 2.08 36.53
C GLY A 814 -20.31 3.25 36.15
N VAL A 815 -20.63 4.41 36.69
CA VAL A 815 -19.78 5.60 36.65
C VAL A 815 -19.34 5.94 38.07
N LEU A 816 -18.04 6.21 38.26
CA LEU A 816 -17.45 6.56 39.55
C LEU A 816 -16.74 7.91 39.45
N LYS A 817 -17.24 8.92 40.15
CA LYS A 817 -16.58 10.23 40.28
C LYS A 817 -15.89 10.38 41.63
N ASN A 818 -14.56 10.43 41.58
CA ASN A 818 -13.69 10.83 42.68
C ASN A 818 -12.72 11.95 42.23
N SER A 819 -13.22 12.82 41.36
CA SER A 819 -12.49 13.96 40.79
C SER A 819 -13.05 15.29 41.28
N SER A 820 -12.29 16.36 41.07
CA SER A 820 -12.68 17.76 41.19
C SER A 820 -13.13 18.39 39.87
N GLY A 821 -13.09 17.62 38.77
CA GLY A 821 -13.58 18.04 37.47
C GLY A 821 -15.08 17.83 37.31
N HIS A 822 -15.66 18.44 36.28
CA HIS A 822 -17.09 18.37 35.97
C HIS A 822 -17.52 16.99 35.46
N VAL A 823 -18.74 16.57 35.80
CA VAL A 823 -19.44 15.46 35.11
C VAL A 823 -20.86 15.89 34.76
N ALA A 824 -21.24 15.82 33.48
CA ALA A 824 -22.61 15.97 33.02
C ALA A 824 -23.15 14.67 32.39
N MET A 825 -24.42 14.39 32.66
CA MET A 825 -25.20 13.34 32.01
C MET A 825 -26.52 13.94 31.53
N SER A 826 -26.78 13.89 30.22
CA SER A 826 -28.09 14.20 29.63
C SER A 826 -28.59 13.07 28.73
N HIS A 827 -29.89 12.81 28.76
CA HIS A 827 -30.53 11.78 27.92
C HIS A 827 -29.84 10.42 27.94
N THR A 828 -29.23 10.07 29.08
CA THR A 828 -28.38 8.89 29.22
C THR A 828 -29.12 7.82 30.00
N LEU A 829 -29.03 6.57 29.54
CA LEU A 829 -29.53 5.39 30.23
C LEU A 829 -28.38 4.69 30.96
N VAL A 830 -28.52 4.49 32.27
CA VAL A 830 -27.58 3.71 33.08
C VAL A 830 -28.34 2.55 33.72
N GLU A 831 -28.07 1.33 33.23
CA GLU A 831 -28.87 0.18 33.60
C GLU A 831 -28.09 -1.10 33.92
N HIS A 832 -28.70 -2.01 34.67
CA HIS A 832 -28.14 -3.33 34.98
C HIS A 832 -26.72 -3.29 35.58
N ILE A 833 -26.42 -2.26 36.38
CA ILE A 833 -25.14 -2.14 37.06
C ILE A 833 -25.12 -3.01 38.32
N ALA A 834 -24.01 -3.73 38.53
CA ALA A 834 -23.72 -4.42 39.79
C ALA A 834 -23.23 -3.42 40.85
N GLY A 835 -24.14 -2.66 41.44
CA GLY A 835 -23.87 -1.60 42.40
C GLY A 835 -24.61 -0.31 42.02
N ASP A 836 -23.99 0.84 42.32
CA ASP A 836 -24.61 2.14 42.05
C ASP A 836 -24.53 2.49 40.56
N GLY A 837 -25.59 3.00 39.94
CA GLY A 837 -25.53 3.49 38.55
C GLY A 837 -24.44 4.55 38.39
N PHE A 838 -24.53 5.61 39.20
CA PHE A 838 -23.52 6.66 39.31
C PHE A 838 -23.16 6.97 40.77
N ARG A 839 -21.90 6.74 41.15
CA ARG A 839 -21.37 7.08 42.48
C ARG A 839 -20.53 8.36 42.45
N VAL A 840 -20.89 9.33 43.28
CA VAL A 840 -20.22 10.63 43.42
C VAL A 840 -19.60 10.75 44.80
N ASP A 841 -18.30 10.48 44.89
CA ASP A 841 -17.52 10.64 46.12
C ASP A 841 -17.00 12.09 46.28
N ASN A 842 -16.91 12.87 45.19
CA ASN A 842 -16.55 14.29 45.17
C ASN A 842 -17.32 15.04 44.08
N ALA A 843 -18.12 16.05 44.41
CA ALA A 843 -18.93 16.84 43.47
C ALA A 843 -18.31 18.20 43.13
N ALA A 844 -17.10 18.49 43.62
CA ALA A 844 -16.33 19.65 43.17
C ALA A 844 -16.20 19.63 41.64
N GLY A 845 -16.28 20.83 41.03
CA GLY A 845 -16.36 21.01 39.58
C GLY A 845 -17.78 20.92 38.99
N GLY A 846 -18.76 20.51 39.80
CA GLY A 846 -20.18 20.43 39.42
C GLY A 846 -20.57 19.06 38.85
N VAL A 847 -21.72 18.56 39.28
CA VAL A 847 -22.35 17.33 38.76
C VAL A 847 -23.77 17.65 38.34
N MET A 848 -24.06 17.46 37.05
CA MET A 848 -25.38 17.69 36.46
C MET A 848 -25.92 16.39 35.88
N VAL A 849 -27.12 16.00 36.29
CA VAL A 849 -27.86 14.89 35.70
C VAL A 849 -29.21 15.42 35.25
N ARG A 850 -29.52 15.32 33.97
CA ARG A 850 -30.81 15.75 33.44
C ARG A 850 -31.39 14.76 32.45
N GLU A 851 -32.71 14.62 32.44
CA GLU A 851 -33.47 13.89 31.42
C GLU A 851 -32.88 12.47 31.18
N SER A 852 -32.31 11.88 32.22
CA SER A 852 -31.56 10.62 32.17
C SER A 852 -32.26 9.56 33.00
N THR A 853 -32.10 8.30 32.62
CA THR A 853 -32.77 7.15 33.23
C THR A 853 -31.74 6.25 33.94
N PHE A 854 -32.02 5.92 35.19
CA PHE A 854 -31.26 4.94 35.97
C PHE A 854 -32.17 3.77 36.29
N SER A 855 -31.88 2.57 35.76
CA SER A 855 -32.78 1.44 35.95
C SER A 855 -32.12 0.10 36.24
N HIS A 856 -32.83 -0.78 36.96
CA HIS A 856 -32.38 -2.16 37.23
C HIS A 856 -30.97 -2.28 37.85
N ASN A 857 -30.52 -1.28 38.60
CA ASN A 857 -29.23 -1.30 39.27
C ASN A 857 -29.36 -1.96 40.64
N SER A 858 -28.41 -2.83 41.01
CA SER A 858 -28.47 -3.55 42.29
C SER A 858 -28.11 -2.71 43.52
N GLY A 859 -27.67 -1.47 43.31
CA GLY A 859 -27.48 -0.43 44.32
C GLY A 859 -28.36 0.79 44.06
N ALA A 860 -27.85 1.99 44.32
CA ALA A 860 -28.58 3.21 44.04
C ALA A 860 -28.53 3.59 42.55
N GLY A 861 -29.57 4.21 41.98
CA GLY A 861 -29.45 4.85 40.68
C GLY A 861 -28.33 5.90 40.71
N ILE A 862 -28.38 6.81 41.68
CA ILE A 862 -27.27 7.71 42.01
C ILE A 862 -26.95 7.65 43.52
N ASN A 863 -25.67 7.57 43.86
CA ASN A 863 -25.16 7.62 45.24
C ASN A 863 -24.15 8.77 45.40
N TYR A 864 -24.53 9.88 46.04
CA TYR A 864 -23.62 11.00 46.25
C TYR A 864 -23.32 11.28 47.73
N ARG A 865 -22.03 11.32 48.05
CA ARG A 865 -21.49 11.41 49.42
C ARG A 865 -20.99 12.78 49.82
N THR A 866 -21.39 13.79 49.05
CA THR A 866 -20.94 15.18 49.10
C THR A 866 -22.02 16.08 48.53
N ASP A 867 -22.04 17.34 48.91
CA ASP A 867 -23.00 18.32 48.39
C ASP A 867 -22.62 18.80 46.98
N GLY A 868 -23.60 19.30 46.20
CA GLY A 868 -23.37 19.91 44.88
C GLY A 868 -23.80 19.09 43.65
N VAL A 869 -24.75 18.17 43.81
CA VAL A 869 -25.35 17.38 42.71
C VAL A 869 -26.72 17.97 42.34
N VAL A 870 -26.95 18.21 41.05
CA VAL A 870 -28.22 18.72 40.51
C VAL A 870 -28.89 17.65 39.63
N ILE A 871 -30.19 17.42 39.85
CA ILE A 871 -30.99 16.40 39.15
C ILE A 871 -32.26 17.04 38.59
N GLU A 872 -32.48 16.91 37.28
CA GLU A 872 -33.62 17.52 36.58
C GLU A 872 -34.29 16.58 35.57
N GLY A 873 -35.60 16.35 35.66
CA GLY A 873 -36.36 15.59 34.66
C GLY A 873 -35.92 14.14 34.49
N SER A 874 -35.29 13.54 35.50
CA SER A 874 -34.71 12.19 35.41
C SER A 874 -35.68 11.09 35.85
N PHE A 875 -35.42 9.86 35.41
CA PHE A 875 -36.22 8.69 35.76
C PHE A 875 -35.39 7.68 36.57
N PHE A 876 -35.90 7.26 37.73
CA PHE A 876 -35.27 6.23 38.57
C PHE A 876 -36.22 5.06 38.71
N GLU A 877 -35.87 3.90 38.14
CA GLU A 877 -36.78 2.76 38.09
C GLU A 877 -36.13 1.43 38.48
N SER A 878 -36.81 0.62 39.30
CA SER A 878 -36.38 -0.76 39.60
C SER A 878 -34.94 -0.88 40.14
N ASN A 879 -34.45 0.16 40.83
CA ASN A 879 -33.18 0.13 41.55
C ASN A 879 -33.39 -0.34 43.01
N ASP A 880 -32.33 -0.74 43.72
CA ASP A 880 -32.44 -0.93 45.17
C ASP A 880 -32.74 0.40 45.88
N ILE A 881 -32.12 1.48 45.41
CA ILE A 881 -32.44 2.84 45.85
C ILE A 881 -32.51 3.74 44.61
N GLY A 882 -33.49 4.63 44.49
CA GLY A 882 -33.49 5.63 43.43
C GLY A 882 -32.30 6.58 43.58
N ILE A 883 -32.31 7.36 44.66
CA ILE A 883 -31.23 8.28 45.06
C ILE A 883 -30.79 7.98 46.49
N ARG A 884 -29.48 7.82 46.68
CA ARG A 884 -28.83 7.77 47.99
C ARG A 884 -27.95 9.01 48.19
N ALA A 885 -28.15 9.72 49.29
CA ALA A 885 -27.36 10.89 49.65
C ALA A 885 -26.92 10.85 51.12
N VAL A 886 -25.87 11.58 51.48
CA VAL A 886 -25.55 11.82 52.90
C VAL A 886 -26.33 13.03 53.41
N ALA A 887 -26.63 13.08 54.72
CA ALA A 887 -27.41 14.17 55.31
C ALA A 887 -26.80 15.56 55.05
N ASN A 888 -25.47 15.65 54.91
CA ASN A 888 -24.76 16.89 54.58
C ASN A 888 -24.72 17.21 53.08
N SER A 889 -25.69 16.71 52.30
CA SER A 889 -25.85 17.01 50.89
C SER A 889 -27.24 17.56 50.61
N SER A 890 -27.31 18.58 49.76
CA SER A 890 -28.55 19.14 49.27
C SER A 890 -29.20 18.15 48.30
N LEU A 891 -30.50 17.94 48.49
CA LEU A 891 -31.36 17.27 47.52
C LEU A 891 -32.02 18.37 46.70
N SER A 892 -31.46 18.66 45.52
CA SER A 892 -32.03 19.62 44.57
C SER A 892 -32.63 18.86 43.40
N ILE A 893 -33.82 18.30 43.62
CA ILE A 893 -34.55 17.47 42.67
C ILE A 893 -35.77 18.27 42.17
N ASP A 894 -35.98 18.34 40.85
CA ASP A 894 -37.10 19.05 40.25
C ASP A 894 -38.39 18.20 40.18
N GLU A 895 -39.53 18.85 39.97
CA GLU A 895 -40.86 18.19 39.90
C GLU A 895 -41.04 17.26 38.69
N ARG A 896 -40.13 17.32 37.70
CA ARG A 896 -40.16 16.45 36.52
C ARG A 896 -39.42 15.13 36.76
N THR A 897 -38.74 14.98 37.90
CA THR A 897 -38.04 13.76 38.26
C THR A 897 -39.03 12.74 38.80
N HIS A 898 -38.98 11.51 38.30
CA HIS A 898 -39.94 10.47 38.66
C HIS A 898 -39.23 9.23 39.22
N PHE A 899 -39.91 8.58 40.17
CA PHE A 899 -39.46 7.34 40.81
C PHE A 899 -40.53 6.27 40.60
N ALA A 900 -40.12 5.08 40.19
CA ALA A 900 -41.01 3.94 40.00
C ALA A 900 -40.30 2.65 40.45
N GLU A 901 -41.02 1.74 41.11
CA GLU A 901 -40.52 0.38 41.37
C GLU A 901 -39.18 0.24 42.16
N ASN A 902 -38.53 1.32 42.64
CA ASN A 902 -37.30 1.22 43.46
C ASN A 902 -37.54 0.81 44.92
N ASN A 903 -36.92 -0.25 45.43
CA ASN A 903 -37.05 -0.67 46.85
C ASN A 903 -37.10 0.48 47.88
N ARG A 904 -36.32 1.55 47.68
CA ARG A 904 -36.62 2.90 48.22
C ARG A 904 -36.37 3.99 47.18
N ASP A 905 -37.18 5.04 47.17
CA ASP A 905 -37.00 6.13 46.20
C ASP A 905 -35.85 7.08 46.60
N ILE A 906 -35.90 7.65 47.81
CA ILE A 906 -34.83 8.53 48.34
C ILE A 906 -34.37 8.04 49.72
N HIS A 907 -33.08 7.75 49.84
CA HIS A 907 -32.42 7.34 51.09
C HIS A 907 -31.37 8.37 51.50
N VAL A 908 -31.51 8.94 52.69
CA VAL A 908 -30.51 9.82 53.29
C VAL A 908 -29.79 9.13 54.44
N ASP A 909 -28.50 8.92 54.23
CA ASP A 909 -27.57 8.43 55.24
C ASP A 909 -27.40 9.49 56.33
N ALA A 910 -27.80 9.12 57.55
CA ALA A 910 -27.70 10.00 58.71
C ALA A 910 -26.27 10.46 58.98
N GLY A 911 -26.13 11.67 59.53
CA GLY A 911 -24.82 12.23 59.79
C GLY A 911 -24.86 13.62 60.40
N THR A 912 -23.76 14.36 60.23
CA THR A 912 -23.65 15.75 60.71
C THR A 912 -23.77 16.71 59.52
N ILE A 913 -24.78 17.57 59.56
CA ILE A 913 -24.96 18.70 58.66
C ILE A 913 -24.06 19.84 59.16
N SER A 914 -23.14 20.28 58.32
CA SER A 914 -22.11 21.28 58.62
C SER A 914 -22.09 22.46 57.62
N GLY A 915 -22.90 22.39 56.56
CA GLY A 915 -23.06 23.45 55.56
C GLY A 915 -24.49 24.02 55.50
N GLU A 916 -24.79 24.71 54.40
CA GLU A 916 -26.14 25.17 54.05
C GLU A 916 -26.77 24.14 53.12
N ILE A 917 -27.67 23.32 53.67
CA ILE A 917 -28.26 22.18 52.98
C ILE A 917 -29.75 22.43 52.74
N VAL A 918 -30.20 22.10 51.52
CA VAL A 918 -31.61 22.18 51.14
C VAL A 918 -32.13 20.78 50.83
N TRP A 919 -33.25 20.40 51.43
CA TRP A 919 -34.03 19.22 51.04
C TRP A 919 -35.27 19.67 50.27
N ARG A 920 -35.19 19.51 48.95
CA ARG A 920 -36.27 19.70 47.99
C ARG A 920 -36.49 18.39 47.24
N VAL A 921 -37.63 17.77 47.47
CA VAL A 921 -38.06 16.56 46.76
C VAL A 921 -39.36 16.87 46.00
N PRO A 922 -39.67 16.13 44.91
CA PRO A 922 -40.92 16.31 44.18
C PRO A 922 -42.15 16.08 45.06
N GLU A 923 -43.27 16.70 44.70
CA GLU A 923 -44.55 16.46 45.39
C GLU A 923 -44.87 14.96 45.43
N HIS A 924 -45.39 14.50 46.58
CA HIS A 924 -45.71 13.09 46.85
C HIS A 924 -44.52 12.11 46.88
N THR A 925 -43.27 12.60 46.84
CA THR A 925 -42.08 11.76 47.04
C THR A 925 -41.62 11.81 48.50
N THR A 926 -41.24 10.67 49.06
CA THR A 926 -40.74 10.57 50.44
C THR A 926 -39.22 10.47 50.50
N LEU A 927 -38.67 11.07 51.55
CA LEU A 927 -37.27 10.93 51.93
C LEU A 927 -37.18 10.05 53.17
N PHE A 928 -36.41 8.97 53.11
CA PHE A 928 -36.09 8.15 54.27
C PHE A 928 -34.78 8.59 54.93
N LEU A 929 -34.85 9.03 56.19
CA LEU A 929 -33.71 9.35 57.03
C LEU A 929 -33.30 8.13 57.87
N SER A 930 -32.10 7.60 57.62
CA SER A 930 -31.70 6.29 58.14
C SER A 930 -31.28 6.26 59.62
N GLY A 931 -31.18 7.41 60.29
CA GLY A 931 -30.70 7.49 61.66
C GLY A 931 -30.56 8.92 62.21
N SER A 932 -29.97 9.04 63.39
CA SER A 932 -29.81 10.33 64.09
C SER A 932 -28.92 11.31 63.33
N THR A 933 -29.43 12.51 63.10
CA THR A 933 -28.78 13.58 62.33
C THR A 933 -28.62 14.83 63.19
N SER A 934 -27.48 15.50 63.08
CA SER A 934 -27.19 16.72 63.82
C SER A 934 -26.86 17.89 62.89
N ILE A 935 -27.40 19.07 63.18
CA ILE A 935 -27.09 20.33 62.50
C ILE A 935 -26.11 21.09 63.38
N SER A 936 -24.87 21.20 62.90
CA SER A 936 -23.74 21.85 63.58
C SER A 936 -24.03 23.34 63.84
N ARG A 937 -23.29 23.95 64.78
CA ARG A 937 -23.26 25.42 64.88
C ARG A 937 -22.85 26.02 63.53
N ASP A 938 -23.49 27.14 63.19
CA ASP A 938 -23.32 27.88 61.92
C ASP A 938 -23.80 27.15 60.64
N ALA A 939 -24.31 25.92 60.75
CA ALA A 939 -24.93 25.19 59.64
C ALA A 939 -26.45 25.43 59.59
N ARG A 940 -27.04 25.20 58.41
CA ARG A 940 -28.49 25.38 58.17
C ARG A 940 -29.03 24.20 57.37
N LEU A 941 -30.14 23.62 57.83
CA LEU A 941 -30.98 22.72 57.04
C LEU A 941 -32.29 23.43 56.70
N GLU A 942 -32.60 23.53 55.42
CA GLU A 942 -33.87 24.02 54.90
C GLU A 942 -34.66 22.86 54.27
N ILE A 943 -35.86 22.61 54.79
CA ILE A 943 -36.81 21.63 54.26
C ILE A 943 -37.96 22.40 53.62
N LEU A 944 -38.15 22.21 52.31
CA LEU A 944 -39.16 22.94 51.56
C LEU A 944 -40.55 22.33 51.68
N ALA A 945 -41.58 23.16 51.43
CA ALA A 945 -42.99 22.78 51.44
C ALA A 945 -43.27 21.49 50.66
N GLY A 946 -44.17 20.65 51.18
CA GLY A 946 -44.56 19.37 50.60
C GLY A 946 -43.59 18.21 50.88
N THR A 947 -42.41 18.46 51.45
CA THR A 947 -41.43 17.40 51.74
C THR A 947 -41.92 16.50 52.87
N VAL A 948 -41.92 15.18 52.63
CA VAL A 948 -42.23 14.16 53.64
C VAL A 948 -40.95 13.42 54.07
N VAL A 949 -40.59 13.60 55.34
CA VAL A 949 -39.44 12.97 55.99
C VAL A 949 -39.90 11.76 56.80
N LYS A 950 -39.54 10.57 56.32
CA LYS A 950 -39.76 9.27 56.94
C LYS A 950 -38.54 8.90 57.79
N VAL A 951 -38.74 8.61 59.07
CA VAL A 951 -37.63 8.52 60.03
C VAL A 951 -37.43 7.09 60.53
N ALA A 952 -36.19 6.62 60.57
CA ALA A 952 -35.84 5.32 61.14
C ALA A 952 -36.07 5.25 62.66
N GLN A 953 -36.24 4.04 63.18
CA GLN A 953 -36.45 3.80 64.61
C GLN A 953 -35.34 4.42 65.49
N ASN A 954 -35.69 4.95 66.65
CA ASN A 954 -34.78 5.53 67.65
C ASN A 954 -33.91 6.70 67.14
N THR A 955 -34.40 7.43 66.13
CA THR A 955 -33.69 8.55 65.50
C THR A 955 -33.98 9.89 66.18
N SER A 956 -32.97 10.75 66.30
CA SER A 956 -33.12 12.14 66.75
C SER A 956 -32.61 13.11 65.69
N ILE A 957 -33.30 14.24 65.50
CA ILE A 957 -32.81 15.39 64.73
C ILE A 957 -32.33 16.43 65.73
N THR A 958 -31.02 16.62 65.86
CA THR A 958 -30.43 17.56 66.82
C THR A 958 -30.05 18.85 66.13
N VAL A 959 -30.41 20.00 66.70
CA VAL A 959 -30.22 21.32 66.09
C VAL A 959 -29.40 22.21 67.02
N ASP A 960 -28.11 22.35 66.73
CA ASP A 960 -27.22 23.33 67.36
C ASP A 960 -27.00 24.57 66.45
N GLY A 961 -27.26 24.42 65.14
CA GLY A 961 -27.32 25.48 64.11
C GLY A 961 -28.73 25.98 63.84
N GLU A 962 -29.17 25.97 62.57
CA GLU A 962 -30.50 26.44 62.16
C GLU A 962 -31.31 25.36 61.41
N LEU A 963 -32.56 25.15 61.81
CA LEU A 963 -33.54 24.33 61.08
C LEU A 963 -34.67 25.23 60.55
N ILE A 964 -34.87 25.24 59.24
CA ILE A 964 -35.99 25.93 58.60
C ILE A 964 -36.87 24.89 57.92
N ALA A 965 -38.14 24.81 58.31
CA ALA A 965 -39.13 23.97 57.65
C ALA A 965 -40.42 24.77 57.52
N ILE A 966 -40.66 25.28 56.31
CA ILE A 966 -41.78 26.18 56.02
C ILE A 966 -42.62 25.52 54.93
N GLY A 967 -43.77 25.00 55.33
CA GLY A 967 -44.80 24.46 54.47
C GLY A 967 -45.86 25.49 54.09
N THR A 968 -46.93 24.99 53.47
CA THR A 968 -48.18 25.71 53.27
C THR A 968 -49.35 24.85 53.75
N GLU A 969 -50.56 25.39 53.78
CA GLU A 969 -51.77 24.63 54.08
C GLU A 969 -51.99 23.47 53.09
N GLN A 970 -51.69 23.68 51.81
CA GLN A 970 -51.85 22.66 50.76
C GLN A 970 -50.68 21.66 50.73
N SER A 971 -49.47 22.10 51.07
CA SER A 971 -48.24 21.31 50.99
C SER A 971 -47.45 21.46 52.30
N PRO A 972 -47.95 20.92 53.43
CA PRO A 972 -47.23 20.96 54.69
C PRO A 972 -45.94 20.13 54.63
N VAL A 973 -44.98 20.44 55.50
CA VAL A 973 -43.80 19.59 55.71
C VAL A 973 -44.18 18.49 56.71
N HIS A 974 -43.80 17.24 56.47
CA HIS A 974 -44.05 16.14 57.39
C HIS A 974 -42.76 15.53 57.92
N ILE A 975 -42.69 15.23 59.22
CA ILE A 975 -41.65 14.40 59.83
C ILE A 975 -42.36 13.30 60.64
N THR A 976 -42.25 12.05 60.18
CA THR A 976 -43.08 10.95 60.69
C THR A 976 -42.35 9.60 60.66
N ASP A 977 -43.02 8.58 61.18
CA ASP A 977 -42.61 7.17 61.15
C ASP A 977 -42.39 6.68 59.71
N LEU A 978 -41.40 5.81 59.52
CA LEU A 978 -41.17 5.15 58.24
C LEU A 978 -42.41 4.40 57.73
N ARG A 979 -43.23 3.87 58.64
CA ARG A 979 -44.40 3.02 58.37
C ARG A 979 -45.71 3.81 58.22
N ASP A 980 -45.65 5.14 58.20
CA ASP A 980 -46.85 5.99 58.19
C ASP A 980 -47.44 6.17 56.78
N ASP A 981 -48.13 5.18 56.24
CA ASP A 981 -48.63 5.21 54.86
C ASP A 981 -49.64 6.34 54.59
N SER A 982 -50.19 6.97 55.65
CA SER A 982 -51.16 8.06 55.53
C SER A 982 -50.60 9.32 54.87
N VAL A 983 -49.28 9.50 54.87
CA VAL A 983 -48.59 10.64 54.25
C VAL A 983 -47.41 10.16 53.40
N GLY A 984 -47.38 10.54 52.13
CA GLY A 984 -46.31 10.15 51.21
C GLY A 984 -46.29 8.67 50.79
N GLY A 985 -47.27 7.86 51.21
CA GLY A 985 -47.42 6.45 50.81
C GLY A 985 -46.42 5.48 51.46
N ASP A 986 -46.49 4.23 51.00
CA ASP A 986 -45.75 3.07 51.54
C ASP A 986 -44.25 3.12 51.18
N THR A 987 -43.46 3.74 52.06
CA THR A 987 -42.03 3.96 51.87
C THR A 987 -41.17 2.74 52.25
N ASN A 988 -41.67 1.88 53.14
CA ASN A 988 -41.05 0.63 53.58
C ASN A 988 -41.41 -0.58 52.70
N ARG A 989 -42.36 -0.42 51.79
CA ARG A 989 -42.80 -1.41 50.80
C ARG A 989 -43.31 -2.71 51.40
N ASP A 990 -44.00 -2.61 52.52
CA ASP A 990 -44.66 -3.75 53.13
C ASP A 990 -46.19 -3.72 52.97
N ALA A 991 -46.70 -2.82 52.12
CA ALA A 991 -48.11 -2.49 52.01
C ALA A 991 -48.69 -2.18 53.40
N GLU A 992 -49.90 -2.65 53.71
CA GLU A 992 -50.53 -2.40 55.01
C GLU A 992 -50.01 -3.35 56.13
N ALA A 993 -48.83 -3.99 55.97
CA ALA A 993 -48.37 -5.02 56.90
C ALA A 993 -47.92 -4.45 58.25
N THR A 994 -47.38 -3.22 58.28
CA THR A 994 -47.03 -2.53 59.52
C THR A 994 -47.69 -1.16 59.61
N ALA A 995 -48.24 -0.84 60.79
CA ALA A 995 -48.82 0.46 61.08
C ALA A 995 -47.78 1.36 61.80
N PRO A 996 -47.91 2.70 61.71
CA PRO A 996 -47.04 3.61 62.44
C PRO A 996 -47.22 3.43 63.96
N ASP A 997 -46.12 3.46 64.72
CA ASP A 997 -46.12 3.24 66.17
C ASP A 997 -45.74 4.51 66.91
N ARG A 998 -46.44 4.79 68.00
CA ARG A 998 -46.17 5.97 68.83
C ARG A 998 -44.84 5.75 69.54
N GLY A 999 -43.91 6.70 69.40
CA GLY A 999 -42.59 6.59 70.03
C GLY A 999 -41.54 5.88 69.16
N TRP A 1000 -41.81 5.71 67.86
CA TRP A 1000 -40.90 5.05 66.93
C TRP A 1000 -39.54 5.74 66.84
N TRP A 1001 -39.53 7.06 66.74
CA TRP A 1001 -38.33 7.89 66.72
C TRP A 1001 -38.31 8.84 67.92
N ASN A 1002 -37.15 9.40 68.28
CA ASN A 1002 -36.98 10.05 69.57
C ASN A 1002 -37.55 11.47 69.60
N SER A 1003 -36.96 12.42 68.86
CA SER A 1003 -37.38 13.84 68.88
C SER A 1003 -36.65 14.72 67.88
N VAL A 1004 -37.22 15.91 67.62
CA VAL A 1004 -36.46 17.09 67.16
C VAL A 1004 -35.95 17.84 68.39
N ASN A 1005 -34.63 17.89 68.60
CA ASN A 1005 -33.99 18.46 69.78
C ASN A 1005 -33.18 19.71 69.43
N ILE A 1006 -33.71 20.89 69.76
CA ILE A 1006 -33.09 22.19 69.48
C ILE A 1006 -32.37 22.68 70.75
N ARG A 1007 -31.04 22.69 70.73
CA ARG A 1007 -30.19 22.91 71.91
C ARG A 1007 -29.40 24.22 71.84
N GLU A 1008 -28.82 24.61 72.98
CA GLU A 1008 -27.83 25.70 73.07
C GLU A 1008 -28.29 26.99 72.35
N SER A 1009 -27.50 27.49 71.39
CA SER A 1009 -27.80 28.65 70.54
C SER A 1009 -28.61 28.32 69.28
N GLY A 1010 -29.01 27.06 69.10
CA GLY A 1010 -29.72 26.59 67.92
C GLY A 1010 -31.04 27.32 67.69
N LYS A 1011 -31.37 27.52 66.42
CA LYS A 1011 -32.55 28.25 65.94
C LYS A 1011 -33.45 27.30 65.17
N ALA A 1012 -34.76 27.50 65.26
CA ALA A 1012 -35.67 26.88 64.30
C ALA A 1012 -36.82 27.80 63.92
N LYS A 1013 -37.16 27.78 62.62
CA LYS A 1013 -38.33 28.46 62.06
C LYS A 1013 -39.21 27.40 61.39
N LEU A 1014 -40.33 27.10 62.05
CA LEU A 1014 -41.24 26.03 61.69
C LEU A 1014 -42.63 26.63 61.42
N ASP A 1015 -43.15 26.46 60.22
CA ASP A 1015 -44.49 26.91 59.83
C ASP A 1015 -45.15 25.85 58.94
N TRP A 1016 -46.42 25.54 59.17
CA TRP A 1016 -47.14 24.45 58.46
C TRP A 1016 -46.35 23.13 58.43
N ILE A 1017 -45.78 22.73 59.57
CA ILE A 1017 -45.12 21.44 59.73
C ILE A 1017 -46.00 20.48 60.55
N THR A 1018 -45.98 19.20 60.18
CA THR A 1018 -46.60 18.10 60.91
C THR A 1018 -45.53 17.15 61.45
N ILE A 1019 -45.50 16.95 62.76
CA ILE A 1019 -44.56 16.03 63.44
C ILE A 1019 -45.35 14.92 64.12
N GLY A 1020 -45.13 13.67 63.72
CA GLY A 1020 -45.93 12.52 64.14
C GLY A 1020 -45.11 11.38 64.77
N TYR A 1021 -45.74 10.60 65.64
CA TYR A 1021 -45.28 9.26 66.07
C TYR A 1021 -43.91 9.20 66.78
N SER A 1022 -43.45 10.30 67.38
CA SER A 1022 -42.19 10.36 68.12
C SER A 1022 -42.35 10.06 69.63
N GLN A 1023 -41.24 9.91 70.36
CA GLN A 1023 -41.23 9.82 71.82
C GLN A 1023 -41.44 11.20 72.45
N SER A 1024 -40.88 12.24 71.86
CA SER A 1024 -41.18 13.65 72.14
C SER A 1024 -41.15 14.42 70.82
N GLY A 1025 -42.10 15.30 70.57
CA GLY A 1025 -42.18 16.01 69.28
C GLY A 1025 -41.01 16.95 69.08
N ILE A 1026 -41.02 18.07 69.80
CA ILE A 1026 -39.94 19.07 69.82
C ILE A 1026 -39.48 19.26 71.26
N ILE A 1027 -38.18 19.11 71.49
CA ILE A 1027 -37.51 19.49 72.74
C ILE A 1027 -36.68 20.73 72.45
N ARG A 1028 -37.03 21.84 73.10
CA ARG A 1028 -36.31 23.12 72.95
C ARG A 1028 -35.57 23.43 74.26
N SER A 1029 -34.29 23.82 74.15
CA SER A 1029 -33.41 24.15 75.28
C SER A 1029 -32.31 25.16 74.91
N GLY A 1030 -32.06 26.19 75.72
CA GLY A 1030 -31.05 27.22 75.43
C GLY A 1030 -31.62 28.51 74.83
N SER A 1031 -30.83 29.34 74.14
CA SER A 1031 -31.10 30.76 73.92
C SER A 1031 -31.45 31.20 72.49
N GLY A 1032 -31.24 30.39 71.45
CA GLY A 1032 -31.60 30.74 70.06
C GLY A 1032 -33.11 30.99 69.81
N SER A 1033 -33.43 31.64 68.69
CA SER A 1033 -34.81 31.97 68.30
C SER A 1033 -35.61 30.72 67.91
N PHE A 1034 -36.86 30.63 68.36
CA PHE A 1034 -37.76 29.53 68.00
C PHE A 1034 -39.13 30.07 67.59
N THR A 1035 -39.55 29.74 66.37
CA THR A 1035 -40.89 30.02 65.84
C THR A 1035 -41.56 28.69 65.48
N LEU A 1036 -42.79 28.49 65.95
CA LEU A 1036 -43.67 27.39 65.56
C LEU A 1036 -45.07 27.95 65.31
N THR A 1037 -45.51 27.96 64.05
CA THR A 1037 -46.80 28.51 63.65
C THR A 1037 -47.58 27.58 62.74
N ASN A 1038 -48.91 27.61 62.80
CA ASN A 1038 -49.79 26.83 61.91
C ASN A 1038 -49.46 25.33 61.82
N SER A 1039 -48.86 24.76 62.86
CA SER A 1039 -48.22 23.44 62.81
C SER A 1039 -48.95 22.42 63.67
N THR A 1040 -48.80 21.14 63.34
CA THR A 1040 -49.44 20.03 64.06
C THR A 1040 -48.39 19.10 64.66
N ILE A 1041 -48.54 18.74 65.93
CA ILE A 1041 -47.73 17.67 66.55
C ILE A 1041 -48.69 16.63 67.13
N HIS A 1042 -48.54 15.37 66.69
CA HIS A 1042 -49.52 14.34 67.01
C HIS A 1042 -48.92 12.95 67.30
N ASN A 1043 -49.71 12.11 67.96
CA ASN A 1043 -49.38 10.70 68.23
C ASN A 1043 -48.04 10.51 68.97
N VAL A 1044 -47.61 11.48 69.76
CA VAL A 1044 -46.38 11.41 70.57
C VAL A 1044 -46.64 10.64 71.87
N THR A 1045 -45.69 9.82 72.35
CA THR A 1045 -45.85 9.10 73.64
C THR A 1045 -45.56 9.98 74.86
N GLY A 1046 -44.63 10.92 74.74
CA GLY A 1046 -44.26 11.90 75.76
C GLY A 1046 -44.78 13.31 75.48
N ASP A 1047 -43.90 14.30 75.60
CA ASP A 1047 -44.22 15.72 75.42
C ASP A 1047 -44.17 16.11 73.93
N ALA A 1048 -45.27 16.61 73.35
CA ALA A 1048 -45.31 17.06 71.95
C ALA A 1048 -44.47 18.33 71.74
N LEU A 1049 -44.59 19.33 72.61
CA LEU A 1049 -43.66 20.46 72.68
C LEU A 1049 -43.14 20.65 74.10
N LYS A 1050 -41.85 20.41 74.31
CA LYS A 1050 -41.18 20.61 75.60
C LYS A 1050 -40.30 21.84 75.56
N LEU A 1051 -40.65 22.86 76.34
CA LEU A 1051 -39.90 24.11 76.45
C LEU A 1051 -39.19 24.18 77.82
N LEU A 1052 -37.86 24.02 77.83
CA LEU A 1052 -37.00 24.26 79.00
C LEU A 1052 -36.74 25.76 79.25
N ALA A 1053 -36.08 26.18 80.34
CA ALA A 1053 -35.78 27.61 80.54
C ALA A 1053 -34.62 28.12 79.63
N GLY A 1054 -34.57 29.43 79.37
CA GLY A 1054 -33.36 30.09 78.82
C GLY A 1054 -33.46 30.81 77.47
N TYR A 1055 -34.66 31.10 76.95
CA TYR A 1055 -34.85 31.66 75.61
C TYR A 1055 -34.67 33.18 75.48
N LEU A 1056 -34.25 33.64 74.30
CA LEU A 1056 -34.21 35.06 73.92
C LEU A 1056 -35.43 35.52 73.10
N SER A 1057 -36.05 34.62 72.33
CA SER A 1057 -37.20 34.92 71.48
C SER A 1057 -37.99 33.63 71.18
N LEU A 1058 -39.28 33.65 71.51
CA LEU A 1058 -40.23 32.54 71.32
C LEU A 1058 -41.50 33.08 70.65
N GLU A 1059 -41.88 32.51 69.51
CA GLU A 1059 -43.08 32.89 68.76
C GLU A 1059 -43.92 31.64 68.46
N LEU A 1060 -45.12 31.58 69.04
CA LEU A 1060 -46.04 30.45 68.90
C LEU A 1060 -47.41 31.00 68.49
N SER A 1061 -48.02 30.44 67.46
CA SER A 1061 -49.37 30.84 67.04
C SER A 1061 -50.07 29.78 66.18
N ASN A 1062 -51.34 29.49 66.48
CA ASN A 1062 -52.23 28.64 65.70
C ASN A 1062 -51.72 27.19 65.53
N ASN A 1063 -51.18 26.59 66.60
CA ASN A 1063 -50.67 25.22 66.56
C ASN A 1063 -51.66 24.19 67.10
N SER A 1064 -51.64 22.97 66.56
CA SER A 1064 -52.51 21.87 66.99
C SER A 1064 -51.70 20.74 67.64
N PHE A 1065 -52.10 20.30 68.82
CA PHE A 1065 -51.49 19.20 69.56
C PHE A 1065 -52.52 18.09 69.73
N ILE A 1066 -52.32 16.92 69.11
CA ILE A 1066 -53.36 15.89 68.99
C ILE A 1066 -52.86 14.50 69.47
N SER A 1067 -53.61 13.84 70.35
CA SER A 1067 -53.36 12.46 70.82
C SER A 1067 -51.96 12.22 71.42
N ASN A 1068 -51.41 13.23 72.13
CA ASN A 1068 -50.07 13.16 72.75
C ASN A 1068 -50.12 12.75 74.23
N GLY A 1069 -48.96 12.40 74.81
CA GLY A 1069 -48.84 12.26 76.27
C GLY A 1069 -49.09 13.59 76.99
N THR A 1070 -48.31 14.60 76.64
CA THR A 1070 -48.53 16.01 77.01
C THR A 1070 -48.53 16.84 75.73
N GLY A 1071 -49.50 17.74 75.52
CA GLY A 1071 -49.49 18.68 74.39
C GLY A 1071 -48.28 19.62 74.45
N VAL A 1072 -48.21 20.44 75.50
CA VAL A 1072 -47.08 21.35 75.76
C VAL A 1072 -46.60 21.19 77.20
N ARG A 1073 -45.30 21.03 77.42
CA ARG A 1073 -44.68 21.04 78.75
C ARG A 1073 -43.77 22.25 78.92
N LEU A 1074 -44.03 23.04 79.95
CA LEU A 1074 -43.34 24.29 80.27
C LEU A 1074 -42.52 24.14 81.55
N ALA A 1075 -41.21 24.38 81.43
CA ALA A 1075 -40.37 24.66 82.59
C ALA A 1075 -40.74 26.01 83.21
N VAL A 1076 -40.36 26.21 84.47
CA VAL A 1076 -40.50 27.53 85.12
C VAL A 1076 -39.74 28.61 84.34
N ASN A 1077 -40.29 29.83 84.28
CA ASN A 1077 -39.76 30.98 83.52
C ASN A 1077 -39.93 30.92 81.99
N VAL A 1078 -40.87 30.12 81.48
CA VAL A 1078 -41.19 30.07 80.06
C VAL A 1078 -42.59 30.65 79.81
N SER A 1079 -42.69 31.58 78.87
CA SER A 1079 -43.97 32.11 78.38
C SER A 1079 -44.60 31.18 77.35
N PHE A 1080 -45.93 31.11 77.35
CA PHE A 1080 -46.72 30.46 76.31
C PHE A 1080 -47.97 31.32 76.06
N ASP A 1081 -48.07 31.91 74.86
CA ASP A 1081 -49.19 32.76 74.43
C ASP A 1081 -49.63 32.34 73.02
N ASP A 1082 -50.30 31.20 72.92
CA ASP A 1082 -50.92 30.73 71.68
C ASP A 1082 -52.42 30.52 71.92
N ARG A 1083 -53.19 31.61 71.80
CA ARG A 1083 -54.64 31.62 72.03
C ARG A 1083 -55.43 30.95 70.91
N LEU A 1084 -54.78 30.63 69.79
CA LEU A 1084 -55.37 29.91 68.66
C LEU A 1084 -54.97 28.42 68.68
N ALA A 1085 -54.18 27.99 69.68
CA ALA A 1085 -53.79 26.61 69.81
C ALA A 1085 -55.01 25.69 70.04
N ARG A 1086 -54.94 24.49 69.47
CA ARG A 1086 -55.95 23.44 69.63
C ARG A 1086 -55.33 22.23 70.29
N PHE A 1087 -56.03 21.67 71.26
CA PHE A 1087 -55.62 20.48 71.98
C PHE A 1087 -56.73 19.45 71.87
N GLU A 1088 -56.38 18.25 71.40
CA GLU A 1088 -57.34 17.17 71.23
C GLU A 1088 -56.71 15.87 71.72
N GLU A 1089 -57.44 15.09 72.53
CA GLU A 1089 -57.03 13.76 73.00
C GLU A 1089 -55.65 13.67 73.71
N ASN A 1090 -55.06 14.78 74.16
CA ASN A 1090 -53.78 14.78 74.89
C ASN A 1090 -53.94 14.39 76.36
N GLY A 1091 -53.02 13.60 76.92
CA GLY A 1091 -53.06 13.22 78.34
C GLY A 1091 -53.08 14.43 79.28
N THR A 1092 -52.38 15.50 78.91
CA THR A 1092 -52.48 16.83 79.51
C THR A 1092 -52.24 17.87 78.42
N ASP A 1093 -53.07 18.91 78.33
CA ASP A 1093 -52.95 19.93 77.28
C ASP A 1093 -51.69 20.78 77.48
N VAL A 1094 -51.60 21.53 78.58
CA VAL A 1094 -50.40 22.30 78.93
C VAL A 1094 -49.95 22.01 80.35
N PHE A 1095 -48.81 21.33 80.52
CA PHE A 1095 -48.22 20.98 81.81
C PHE A 1095 -47.16 22.01 82.24
N VAL A 1096 -47.28 22.56 83.45
CA VAL A 1096 -46.33 23.55 84.02
C VAL A 1096 -45.64 22.96 85.25
N ASP A 1097 -44.31 22.77 85.19
CA ASP A 1097 -43.52 22.07 86.23
C ASP A 1097 -43.63 22.72 87.64
N GLY A 1098 -43.89 24.03 87.72
CA GLY A 1098 -43.92 24.81 88.96
C GLY A 1098 -42.52 25.27 89.41
N GLY A 1099 -42.46 26.24 90.34
CA GLY A 1099 -41.21 26.82 90.82
C GLY A 1099 -41.23 28.35 90.96
N MET A 1100 -40.05 28.95 91.09
CA MET A 1100 -39.90 30.40 91.22
C MET A 1100 -39.82 31.09 89.85
N ILE A 1101 -40.78 31.96 89.55
CA ILE A 1101 -40.78 32.86 88.40
C ILE A 1101 -39.83 34.04 88.71
N THR A 1102 -38.68 34.07 88.06
CA THR A 1102 -37.57 35.03 88.20
C THR A 1102 -37.44 35.99 87.02
N SER A 1103 -38.20 35.81 85.94
CA SER A 1103 -38.32 36.71 84.79
C SER A 1103 -39.77 36.92 84.40
N ASP A 1104 -40.04 37.91 83.55
CA ASP A 1104 -41.39 38.14 83.04
C ASP A 1104 -41.87 36.93 82.23
N VAL A 1105 -43.08 36.45 82.54
CA VAL A 1105 -43.72 35.28 81.94
C VAL A 1105 -45.12 35.66 81.50
N VAL A 1106 -45.54 35.20 80.33
CA VAL A 1106 -46.91 35.36 79.81
C VAL A 1106 -47.56 34.00 79.67
N PHE A 1107 -48.77 33.85 80.20
CA PHE A 1107 -49.66 32.71 79.94
C PHE A 1107 -50.89 33.19 79.17
N GLY A 1108 -51.10 32.63 77.99
CA GLY A 1108 -52.21 32.91 77.09
C GLY A 1108 -52.68 31.65 76.38
N LEU A 1109 -53.93 31.28 76.64
CA LEU A 1109 -54.63 30.14 76.07
C LEU A 1109 -56.11 30.49 75.89
N SER A 1110 -56.81 29.80 74.99
CA SER A 1110 -58.27 29.89 74.89
C SER A 1110 -58.93 29.32 76.16
N SER A 1111 -60.19 29.69 76.41
CA SER A 1111 -60.95 29.20 77.57
C SER A 1111 -61.40 27.75 77.47
N GLU A 1112 -61.19 27.12 76.31
CA GLU A 1112 -61.54 25.71 76.06
C GLU A 1112 -60.54 24.75 76.70
N TYR A 1113 -59.31 25.22 76.96
CA TYR A 1113 -58.21 24.42 77.49
C TYR A 1113 -57.63 25.06 78.76
N SER A 1114 -56.72 24.36 79.44
CA SER A 1114 -56.13 24.85 80.68
C SER A 1114 -54.63 24.56 80.81
N PHE A 1115 -53.97 25.44 81.57
CA PHE A 1115 -52.65 25.18 82.13
C PHE A 1115 -52.79 24.33 83.40
N TYR A 1116 -52.23 23.13 83.41
CA TYR A 1116 -52.08 22.30 84.61
C TYR A 1116 -50.76 22.64 85.32
N VAL A 1117 -50.87 23.25 86.49
CA VAL A 1117 -49.74 23.67 87.33
C VAL A 1117 -49.44 22.59 88.36
N SER A 1118 -48.36 21.83 88.16
CA SER A 1118 -48.03 20.66 88.98
C SER A 1118 -47.34 20.98 90.31
N GLY A 1119 -46.69 22.15 90.39
CA GLY A 1119 -45.91 22.61 91.55
C GLY A 1119 -46.35 23.98 92.05
N GLU A 1120 -45.78 24.44 93.17
CA GLU A 1120 -46.06 25.79 93.68
C GLU A 1120 -45.43 26.84 92.76
N LEU A 1121 -46.20 27.82 92.27
CA LEU A 1121 -45.68 28.92 91.47
C LEU A 1121 -45.42 30.13 92.37
N THR A 1122 -44.19 30.65 92.37
CA THR A 1122 -43.82 31.83 93.16
C THR A 1122 -43.27 32.93 92.27
N ILE A 1123 -43.98 34.05 92.12
CA ILE A 1123 -43.50 35.24 91.40
C ILE A 1123 -42.51 36.00 92.28
N SER A 1124 -41.24 36.05 91.89
CA SER A 1124 -40.19 36.79 92.61
C SER A 1124 -40.35 38.30 92.49
N LYS A 1125 -39.73 39.08 93.38
CA LYS A 1125 -39.93 40.54 93.54
C LYS A 1125 -39.82 41.39 92.26
N ASN A 1126 -39.04 40.94 91.28
CA ASN A 1126 -38.74 41.71 90.06
C ASN A 1126 -39.33 41.07 88.79
N ALA A 1127 -40.20 40.07 88.93
CA ALA A 1127 -40.82 39.38 87.81
C ALA A 1127 -42.31 39.73 87.70
N ILE A 1128 -42.82 39.71 86.47
CA ILE A 1128 -44.24 39.85 86.14
C ILE A 1128 -44.75 38.51 85.59
N LEU A 1129 -45.77 37.93 86.22
CA LEU A 1129 -46.61 36.94 85.53
C LEU A 1129 -47.80 37.68 84.92
N GLU A 1130 -47.90 37.70 83.59
CA GLU A 1130 -49.07 38.19 82.87
C GLU A 1130 -49.92 37.02 82.41
N ILE A 1131 -51.21 37.05 82.77
CA ILE A 1131 -52.19 36.06 82.33
C ILE A 1131 -53.18 36.79 81.43
N LYS A 1132 -53.29 36.33 80.18
CA LYS A 1132 -54.17 36.92 79.17
C LYS A 1132 -55.63 36.55 79.44
N SER A 1133 -56.55 37.39 78.98
CA SER A 1133 -58.00 37.16 79.13
C SER A 1133 -58.44 35.83 78.53
N GLY A 1134 -59.31 35.10 79.22
CA GLY A 1134 -59.84 33.79 78.79
C GLY A 1134 -59.01 32.60 79.24
N THR A 1135 -57.82 32.80 79.80
CA THR A 1135 -56.93 31.72 80.19
C THR A 1135 -57.35 31.05 81.50
N VAL A 1136 -57.32 29.71 81.52
CA VAL A 1136 -57.65 28.87 82.68
C VAL A 1136 -56.36 28.27 83.27
N LEU A 1137 -56.13 28.45 84.57
CA LEU A 1137 -55.05 27.82 85.33
C LEU A 1137 -55.64 26.86 86.36
N LYS A 1138 -55.23 25.61 86.26
CA LYS A 1138 -55.63 24.52 87.14
C LYS A 1138 -54.47 24.11 88.04
N PHE A 1139 -54.66 24.11 89.35
CA PHE A 1139 -53.61 23.75 90.30
C PHE A 1139 -53.74 22.32 90.79
N ALA A 1140 -52.62 21.59 90.81
CA ALA A 1140 -52.53 20.30 91.48
C ALA A 1140 -52.83 20.43 92.98
N ALA A 1141 -53.21 19.32 93.62
CA ALA A 1141 -53.57 19.28 95.03
C ALA A 1141 -52.50 19.92 95.93
N TYR A 1142 -52.93 20.84 96.81
CA TYR A 1142 -52.06 21.59 97.73
C TYR A 1142 -50.97 22.45 97.07
N ARG A 1143 -51.20 22.89 95.82
CA ARG A 1143 -50.39 23.89 95.14
C ARG A 1143 -51.16 25.20 95.01
N GLY A 1144 -50.42 26.28 94.81
CA GLY A 1144 -51.00 27.62 94.69
C GLY A 1144 -50.01 28.60 94.09
N LEU A 1145 -50.47 29.85 93.96
CA LEU A 1145 -49.70 30.97 93.42
C LEU A 1145 -49.27 31.91 94.56
N ARG A 1146 -47.96 32.04 94.79
CA ARG A 1146 -47.38 33.07 95.67
C ARG A 1146 -46.88 34.25 94.85
N VAL A 1147 -47.25 35.46 95.25
CA VAL A 1147 -46.86 36.69 94.53
C VAL A 1147 -45.98 37.56 95.43
N SER A 1148 -44.68 37.57 95.17
CA SER A 1148 -43.72 38.53 95.76
C SER A 1148 -43.35 39.67 94.81
N GLY A 1149 -43.56 39.50 93.49
CA GLY A 1149 -43.43 40.51 92.44
C GLY A 1149 -44.78 41.06 91.97
N SER A 1150 -45.03 41.02 90.66
CA SER A 1150 -46.28 41.52 90.06
C SER A 1150 -47.05 40.41 89.33
N LEU A 1151 -48.36 40.34 89.55
CA LEU A 1151 -49.30 39.52 88.78
C LEU A 1151 -50.20 40.46 87.97
N LYS A 1152 -50.18 40.34 86.64
CA LYS A 1152 -51.09 41.04 85.73
C LYS A 1152 -52.13 40.05 85.20
N ALA A 1153 -53.29 39.99 85.83
CA ALA A 1153 -54.40 39.15 85.38
C ALA A 1153 -55.64 40.03 85.17
N ALA A 1154 -55.84 40.48 83.92
CA ALA A 1154 -56.97 41.33 83.53
C ALA A 1154 -57.85 40.59 82.50
N GLY A 1155 -58.90 39.92 82.99
CA GLY A 1155 -59.92 39.29 82.13
C GLY A 1155 -60.96 40.28 81.62
N THR A 1156 -61.87 39.81 80.77
CA THR A 1156 -63.06 40.55 80.32
C THR A 1156 -64.33 39.79 80.70
N GLU A 1157 -65.51 40.42 80.60
CA GLU A 1157 -66.80 39.78 80.88
C GLU A 1157 -67.02 38.51 80.03
N PHE A 1158 -66.54 38.51 78.79
CA PHE A 1158 -66.70 37.39 77.84
C PHE A 1158 -65.49 36.46 77.78
N ALA A 1159 -64.40 36.76 78.49
CA ALA A 1159 -63.20 35.95 78.57
C ALA A 1159 -62.56 36.11 79.97
N PRO A 1160 -63.20 35.58 81.02
CA PRO A 1160 -62.65 35.66 82.37
C PRO A 1160 -61.34 34.85 82.47
N ILE A 1161 -60.46 35.28 83.38
CA ILE A 1161 -59.31 34.47 83.79
C ILE A 1161 -59.78 33.59 84.94
N VAL A 1162 -59.60 32.29 84.83
CA VAL A 1162 -60.09 31.32 85.82
C VAL A 1162 -58.91 30.63 86.49
N PHE A 1163 -58.89 30.64 87.83
CA PHE A 1163 -57.99 29.83 88.64
C PHE A 1163 -58.83 28.80 89.37
N THR A 1164 -58.58 27.51 89.15
CA THR A 1164 -59.40 26.44 89.72
C THR A 1164 -58.59 25.20 90.09
N ASP A 1165 -59.24 24.19 90.67
CA ASP A 1165 -58.66 22.89 90.98
C ASP A 1165 -58.48 22.08 89.68
N TRP A 1166 -57.46 21.23 89.63
CA TRP A 1166 -57.21 20.37 88.47
C TRP A 1166 -58.33 19.38 88.13
N ARG A 1167 -59.27 19.17 89.06
CA ARG A 1167 -60.48 18.36 88.88
C ARG A 1167 -61.71 19.15 88.41
N ASP A 1168 -61.61 20.45 88.18
CA ASP A 1168 -62.79 21.24 87.78
C ASP A 1168 -63.02 21.15 86.26
N ASP A 1169 -64.04 20.40 85.86
CA ASP A 1169 -64.37 20.22 84.43
C ASP A 1169 -65.17 21.39 83.83
N SER A 1170 -65.68 22.30 84.67
CA SER A 1170 -66.52 23.41 84.21
C SER A 1170 -65.77 24.50 83.44
N PHE A 1171 -64.43 24.54 83.55
CA PHE A 1171 -63.57 25.48 82.85
C PHE A 1171 -62.31 24.81 82.32
N GLY A 1172 -61.98 25.03 81.04
CA GLY A 1172 -60.71 24.61 80.45
C GLY A 1172 -60.56 23.10 80.25
N GLY A 1173 -61.68 22.39 80.03
CA GLY A 1173 -61.75 20.96 79.69
C GLY A 1173 -61.59 20.00 80.87
N ASP A 1174 -61.72 18.68 80.63
CA ASP A 1174 -61.50 17.63 81.63
C ASP A 1174 -60.01 17.28 81.71
N SER A 1175 -59.33 17.80 82.73
CA SER A 1175 -57.86 17.71 82.86
C SER A 1175 -57.38 16.48 83.62
N ASN A 1176 -58.28 15.80 84.33
CA ASN A 1176 -58.08 14.61 85.14
C ASN A 1176 -58.58 13.34 84.44
N ARG A 1177 -59.36 13.48 83.37
CA ARG A 1177 -59.93 12.42 82.54
C ARG A 1177 -60.82 11.45 83.32
N ASP A 1178 -61.50 11.93 84.36
CA ASP A 1178 -62.51 11.16 85.07
C ASP A 1178 -63.94 11.41 84.54
N GLY A 1179 -64.11 12.30 83.55
CA GLY A 1179 -65.41 12.72 83.01
C GLY A 1179 -66.18 13.60 84.00
N ASP A 1180 -67.44 13.94 83.68
CA ASP A 1180 -68.34 14.77 84.52
C ASP A 1180 -68.62 14.21 85.96
N ASP A 1181 -67.95 13.13 86.37
CA ASP A 1181 -68.06 12.49 87.68
C ASP A 1181 -67.45 13.34 88.83
N SER A 1182 -66.83 14.49 88.52
CA SER A 1182 -66.08 15.31 89.47
C SER A 1182 -66.74 16.66 89.83
N LEU A 1183 -68.02 16.63 90.24
CA LEU A 1183 -68.67 17.72 91.01
C LEU A 1183 -68.73 17.44 92.51
#